data_AF-A0A9P0E8Z7-F1
#
_entry.id   AF-A0A9P0E8Z7-F1
#
_cell.length_a   1.000
_cell.length_b   1.000
_cell.length_c   1.000
_cell.angle_alpha   90.00
_cell.angle_beta   90.00
_cell.angle_gamma   90.00
#
_symmetry.space_group_name_H-M   'P 1'
#
loop_
_entity.id
_entity.type
_entity.pdbx_description
1 polymer ?
#
loop_
_entity_poly.entity_id
_entity_poly.type
_entity_poly.pdbx_seq_one_letter_code
_entity_poly.pdbx_strand_id
1 'polypeptide(L)'
;MTARGLSVNLCMGVAARLKAATQFSAQYCIYHQCIDTIELTTAQTLILSLFHCLLNGDFATIHTLLPIIPYLPQLRSSFIGVWLRDDYTFHQKDVAKVLSTLAKLVKEGNVMVPLPVIIAFSGLEEKYDVFSFLRKSGDTTAQHMLACLNPLVTRATQVGPEGFKNQETEARVYTESISTQTESQYKEVPMIGIAGNSAQSLIEEYLDSERMEDNINIPDIEGNLPIHRAAMDGRTDVVQALLQQGARPNDTNSFKMTPLQMAISSCRTDTIIFLLSHGASLQSKDIMGRTALHHAAHYGDPDVIRLLLSHRVNKEAKDAAGNRPLHFASKFGHTQAVRLLINAGANRQIIIARIVSTMVRICMLIALSVSVCCTGVELETKKGIIRGSEGTSRNGRSYRQYMAVPYARPPIDKLRFRNPQMHDGWEGVLDASKEPLPCIQKISFSTLKQNSTIGKEDCLYLNIYTPSEPENDEKLPVMVYIHGGGFRWGSPGSKNSEKFFMDEDIVLVTVQYRLGTLGFLSTEDSLIPGNFGLKDQAMALKWVKENIDEYGGNPDLIVAFGESAGGASVHYLLTSPLSRDIIKGGISQSGVLDAPWALSPPGRARKYAMHVADMVGCGKDPLLECFQSLPAEQLAATDAEFTTWDFDPVVVFQPVIEVKNNGAFMKEDPRTIEVTLPWVTGITNGEGNLKSAALINQDPSVLDYFIENIDKVLATILYIDPKTPMADQLLNMVKNRYFQNLTDKKHILKEHEKLFFDLYFAYPMKKALERHTGPKYAYFLSHRPEHSITDMFGPIKLNSSKACHGDDTTSLFDKSASFPSSKEKPEDKQFSERLVKMWVDFARSLKSSDQSFNKQWKPYLNNNFLHLKTYEFIMEQISLDYLLEFWSKAYSLIKHVEKDEL
;
A
#
# COMPACT_ATOMS: atom_id res chain seq x y z
N MET A 1 4.07 5.25 43.04
CA MET A 1 4.01 6.56 42.36
C MET A 1 2.55 6.90 42.13
N THR A 2 2.12 8.09 42.58
CA THR A 2 0.86 8.71 42.21
C THR A 2 0.69 8.69 40.68
N ALA A 3 -0.25 7.85 40.20
CA ALA A 3 -0.46 7.51 38.79
C ALA A 3 -1.19 8.62 38.00
N ARG A 4 -0.67 9.85 38.05
CA ARG A 4 -1.13 10.95 37.19
C ARG A 4 0.00 11.65 36.42
N GLY A 5 1.23 11.14 36.48
CA GLY A 5 2.42 11.83 35.94
C GLY A 5 3.34 11.04 34.99
N LEU A 6 3.04 9.77 34.69
CA LEU A 6 3.70 9.00 33.63
C LEU A 6 2.59 8.41 32.75
N SER A 7 2.49 8.56 31.43
CA SER A 7 3.23 9.33 30.43
C SER A 7 2.58 9.01 29.08
N VAL A 8 1.89 9.98 28.47
CA VAL A 8 1.40 9.90 27.07
C VAL A 8 2.56 9.58 26.11
N ASN A 9 3.76 10.07 26.43
CA ASN A 9 4.99 9.80 25.67
C ASN A 9 5.48 8.35 25.73
N LEU A 10 5.24 7.62 26.83
CA LEU A 10 5.58 6.19 26.92
C LEU A 10 4.57 5.34 26.15
N CYS A 11 3.30 5.74 26.14
CA CYS A 11 2.25 5.10 25.34
C CYS A 11 2.48 5.29 23.83
N MET A 12 2.82 6.50 23.39
CA MET A 12 3.20 6.77 22.00
C MET A 12 4.49 6.05 21.59
N GLY A 13 5.47 5.93 22.51
CA GLY A 13 6.69 5.18 22.28
C GLY A 13 6.45 3.67 22.12
N VAL A 14 5.54 3.09 22.91
CA VAL A 14 5.15 1.67 22.81
C VAL A 14 4.29 1.42 21.57
N ALA A 15 3.36 2.31 21.23
CA ALA A 15 2.53 2.22 20.02
C ALA A 15 3.38 2.37 18.74
N ALA A 16 4.35 3.28 18.71
CA ALA A 16 5.28 3.43 17.59
C ALA A 16 6.19 2.20 17.42
N ARG A 17 6.64 1.58 18.53
CA ARG A 17 7.43 0.35 18.50
C ARG A 17 6.62 -0.87 18.09
N LEU A 18 5.36 -0.98 18.51
CA LEU A 18 4.43 -2.03 18.07
C LEU A 18 4.07 -1.87 16.60
N LYS A 19 3.79 -0.63 16.13
CA LYS A 19 3.54 -0.32 14.72
C LYS A 19 4.72 -0.69 13.83
N ALA A 20 5.94 -0.37 14.28
CA ALA A 20 7.17 -0.79 13.61
C ALA A 20 7.34 -2.32 13.59
N ALA A 21 7.04 -3.01 14.69
CA ALA A 21 7.11 -4.46 14.77
C ALA A 21 6.08 -5.17 13.86
N THR A 22 4.84 -4.65 13.78
CA THR A 22 3.79 -5.18 12.90
C THR A 22 4.05 -4.91 11.42
N GLN A 23 4.71 -3.79 11.08
CA GLN A 23 5.13 -3.51 9.71
C GLN A 23 6.33 -4.38 9.29
N PHE A 24 7.22 -4.74 10.22
CA PHE A 24 8.35 -5.64 9.95
C PHE A 24 7.94 -7.12 9.82
N SER A 25 6.88 -7.56 10.52
CA SER A 25 6.48 -8.98 10.56
C SER A 25 5.53 -9.41 9.43
N ALA A 26 5.03 -8.48 8.61
CA ALA A 26 4.16 -8.81 7.47
C ALA A 26 4.91 -9.48 6.30
N GLN A 27 6.26 -9.53 6.35
CA GLN A 27 7.13 -10.04 5.29
C GLN A 27 7.84 -11.36 5.61
N TYR A 28 7.69 -11.90 6.82
CA TYR A 28 8.29 -13.19 7.21
C TYR A 28 7.28 -14.01 8.04
N CYS A 29 7.24 -15.33 7.85
CA CYS A 29 6.51 -16.29 8.67
C CYS A 29 7.01 -16.36 10.14
N ILE A 30 6.98 -15.23 10.86
CA ILE A 30 7.36 -15.07 12.27
C ILE A 30 6.16 -14.43 13.04
N TYR A 31 4.94 -14.59 12.52
CA TYR A 31 3.73 -14.00 13.11
C TYR A 31 3.41 -14.58 14.50
N HIS A 32 3.72 -15.85 14.74
CA HIS A 32 3.43 -16.52 16.02
C HIS A 32 4.51 -16.32 17.11
N GLN A 33 5.76 -16.04 16.77
CA GLN A 33 6.85 -15.94 17.76
C GLN A 33 6.97 -14.57 18.45
N CYS A 34 6.53 -13.48 17.80
CA CYS A 34 6.61 -12.13 18.39
C CYS A 34 5.44 -11.80 19.36
N ILE A 35 4.32 -12.51 19.26
CA ILE A 35 3.14 -12.28 20.12
C ILE A 35 3.32 -12.95 21.50
N ASP A 36 4.09 -14.03 21.56
CA ASP A 36 4.42 -14.76 22.80
C ASP A 36 5.43 -14.04 23.73
N THR A 37 5.95 -12.88 23.29
CA THR A 37 6.91 -12.04 24.04
C THR A 37 6.29 -10.78 24.64
N ILE A 38 4.99 -10.52 24.45
CA ILE A 38 4.32 -9.43 25.16
C ILE A 38 4.00 -9.89 26.58
N GLU A 39 4.65 -9.29 27.58
CA GLU A 39 4.40 -9.58 28.99
C GLU A 39 2.96 -9.21 29.39
N LEU A 40 2.35 -9.96 30.32
CA LEU A 40 0.99 -9.73 30.84
C LEU A 40 0.80 -8.28 31.35
N THR A 41 1.85 -7.70 31.92
CA THR A 41 1.94 -6.30 32.37
C THR A 41 1.82 -5.31 31.21
N THR A 42 2.39 -5.62 30.04
CA THR A 42 2.30 -4.79 28.83
C THR A 42 0.89 -4.87 28.23
N ALA A 43 0.29 -6.05 28.22
CA ALA A 43 -1.10 -6.25 27.81
C ALA A 43 -2.09 -5.49 28.71
N GLN A 44 -1.90 -5.56 30.05
CA GLN A 44 -2.68 -4.79 31.03
C GLN A 44 -2.50 -3.27 30.85
N THR A 45 -1.29 -2.81 30.58
CA THR A 45 -0.99 -1.39 30.32
C THR A 45 -1.66 -0.91 29.04
N LEU A 46 -1.70 -1.74 27.99
CA LEU A 46 -2.43 -1.44 26.75
C LEU A 46 -3.94 -1.31 26.99
N ILE A 47 -4.53 -2.20 27.80
CA ILE A 47 -5.96 -2.14 28.17
C ILE A 47 -6.27 -0.85 28.93
N LEU A 48 -5.48 -0.52 29.95
CA LEU A 48 -5.66 0.68 30.75
C LEU A 48 -5.47 1.95 29.92
N SER A 49 -4.55 1.92 28.95
CA SER A 49 -4.31 3.04 28.03
C SER A 49 -5.45 3.22 27.04
N LEU A 50 -5.98 2.13 26.46
CA LEU A 50 -7.16 2.17 25.61
C LEU A 50 -8.37 2.72 26.37
N PHE A 51 -8.56 2.28 27.62
CA PHE A 51 -9.63 2.78 28.49
C PHE A 51 -9.49 4.29 28.76
N HIS A 52 -8.27 4.75 29.05
CA HIS A 52 -7.99 6.17 29.24
C HIS A 52 -8.27 6.98 27.96
N CYS A 53 -7.93 6.43 26.78
CA CYS A 53 -8.22 7.07 25.50
C CYS A 53 -9.73 7.13 25.22
N LEU A 54 -10.47 6.06 25.52
CA LEU A 54 -11.93 5.99 25.39
C LEU A 54 -12.67 6.98 26.31
N LEU A 55 -12.15 7.19 27.52
CA LEU A 55 -12.67 8.21 28.46
C LEU A 55 -12.41 9.65 28.00
N ASN A 56 -11.30 9.86 27.29
CA ASN A 56 -10.86 11.18 26.85
C ASN A 56 -11.29 11.51 25.40
N GLY A 57 -11.85 10.54 24.66
CA GLY A 57 -12.26 10.75 23.27
C GLY A 57 -11.08 10.90 22.29
N ASP A 58 -9.94 10.25 22.58
CA ASP A 58 -8.76 10.28 21.71
C ASP A 58 -8.91 9.29 20.54
N PHE A 59 -9.68 9.69 19.54
CA PHE A 59 -10.05 8.84 18.41
C PHE A 59 -8.83 8.33 17.62
N ALA A 60 -7.78 9.15 17.44
CA ALA A 60 -6.57 8.76 16.69
C ALA A 60 -5.83 7.58 17.32
N THR A 61 -5.72 7.59 18.66
CA THR A 61 -5.11 6.49 19.42
C THR A 61 -6.03 5.27 19.46
N ILE A 62 -7.35 5.47 19.57
CA ILE A 62 -8.34 4.38 19.54
C ILE A 62 -8.33 3.65 18.20
N HIS A 63 -8.31 4.37 17.07
CA HIS A 63 -8.18 3.81 15.71
C HIS A 63 -6.91 2.96 15.54
N THR A 64 -5.84 3.31 16.26
CA THR A 64 -4.56 2.60 16.21
C THR A 64 -4.58 1.34 17.07
N LEU A 65 -5.21 1.38 18.25
CA LEU A 65 -5.17 0.29 19.23
C LEU A 65 -6.26 -0.77 19.02
N LEU A 66 -7.48 -0.38 18.61
CA LEU A 66 -8.62 -1.31 18.49
C LEU A 66 -8.36 -2.52 17.56
N PRO A 67 -7.74 -2.35 16.38
CA PRO A 67 -7.46 -3.45 15.46
C PRO A 67 -6.41 -4.45 15.97
N ILE A 68 -5.61 -4.09 16.97
CA ILE A 68 -4.52 -4.92 17.50
C ILE A 68 -5.05 -5.93 18.55
N ILE A 69 -6.16 -5.58 19.21
CA ILE A 69 -6.76 -6.36 20.32
C ILE A 69 -7.10 -7.82 19.96
N PRO A 70 -7.68 -8.14 18.78
CA PRO A 70 -8.04 -9.52 18.42
C PRO A 70 -6.84 -10.46 18.35
N TYR A 71 -5.63 -9.92 18.08
CA TYR A 71 -4.41 -10.67 17.83
C TYR A 71 -3.58 -10.94 19.09
N LEU A 72 -4.07 -10.57 20.28
CA LEU A 72 -3.38 -10.78 21.55
C LEU A 72 -4.12 -11.82 22.41
N PRO A 73 -3.71 -13.10 22.42
CA PRO A 73 -4.39 -14.17 23.14
C PRO A 73 -4.49 -13.90 24.65
N GLN A 74 -3.47 -13.25 25.23
CA GLN A 74 -3.41 -12.88 26.65
C GLN A 74 -4.44 -11.81 27.05
N LEU A 75 -5.00 -11.07 26.09
CA LEU A 75 -6.02 -10.05 26.37
C LEU A 75 -7.41 -10.67 26.61
N ARG A 76 -7.72 -11.86 26.09
CA ARG A 76 -9.06 -12.46 26.22
C ARG A 76 -9.43 -12.83 27.66
N SER A 77 -8.50 -13.36 28.46
CA SER A 77 -8.69 -13.64 29.89
C SER A 77 -8.46 -12.41 30.78
N SER A 78 -7.60 -11.49 30.35
CA SER A 78 -7.24 -10.28 31.10
C SER A 78 -8.28 -9.15 31.00
N PHE A 79 -9.04 -9.06 29.90
CA PHE A 79 -10.06 -8.02 29.73
C PHE A 79 -11.17 -8.12 30.78
N ILE A 80 -11.69 -9.32 30.97
CA ILE A 80 -12.72 -9.63 31.98
C ILE A 80 -12.15 -9.47 33.39
N GLY A 81 -10.93 -9.98 33.61
CA GLY A 81 -10.27 -9.93 34.92
C GLY A 81 -9.79 -8.54 35.37
N VAL A 82 -9.54 -7.58 34.46
CA VAL A 82 -9.17 -6.20 34.85
C VAL A 82 -10.41 -5.35 35.11
N TRP A 83 -11.51 -5.58 34.39
CA TRP A 83 -12.75 -4.81 34.52
C TRP A 83 -13.62 -5.25 35.70
N LEU A 84 -13.44 -6.49 36.20
CA LEU A 84 -14.23 -7.05 37.30
C LEU A 84 -13.52 -7.09 38.65
N ARG A 85 -12.23 -6.70 38.75
CA ARG A 85 -11.55 -6.64 40.05
C ARG A 85 -12.18 -5.59 40.98
N ASP A 86 -12.18 -5.88 42.27
CA ASP A 86 -12.71 -5.01 43.31
C ASP A 86 -11.75 -3.87 43.71
N ASP A 87 -10.52 -3.85 43.17
CA ASP A 87 -9.51 -2.81 43.41
C ASP A 87 -9.66 -1.57 42.48
N TYR A 88 -10.53 -1.64 41.46
CA TYR A 88 -10.91 -0.53 40.60
C TYR A 88 -12.39 -0.16 40.77
N THR A 89 -12.67 0.92 41.51
CA THR A 89 -14.02 1.48 41.62
C THR A 89 -14.32 2.34 40.39
N PHE A 90 -14.92 1.77 39.35
CA PHE A 90 -15.48 2.56 38.25
C PHE A 90 -16.76 3.27 38.69
N HIS A 91 -16.88 4.56 38.39
CA HIS A 91 -18.16 5.26 38.56
C HIS A 91 -19.04 5.04 37.33
N GLN A 92 -20.36 4.86 37.52
CA GLN A 92 -21.33 4.65 36.42
C GLN A 92 -21.23 5.69 35.30
N LYS A 93 -20.81 6.92 35.60
CA LYS A 93 -20.61 8.00 34.63
C LYS A 93 -19.44 7.76 33.66
N ASP A 94 -18.38 7.08 34.10
CA ASP A 94 -17.20 6.79 33.28
C ASP A 94 -17.51 5.69 32.26
N VAL A 95 -18.26 4.67 32.70
CA VAL A 95 -18.76 3.58 31.82
C VAL A 95 -19.67 4.14 30.72
N ALA A 96 -20.59 5.04 31.07
CA ALA A 96 -21.47 5.69 30.10
C ALA A 96 -20.71 6.53 29.07
N LYS A 97 -19.62 7.21 29.48
CA LYS A 97 -18.79 8.01 28.59
C LYS A 97 -18.00 7.15 27.59
N VAL A 98 -17.43 6.03 28.05
CA VAL A 98 -16.76 5.05 27.18
C VAL A 98 -17.71 4.50 26.12
N LEU A 99 -18.94 4.16 26.52
CA LEU A 99 -19.97 3.65 25.62
C LEU A 99 -20.38 4.69 24.57
N SER A 100 -20.55 5.96 24.97
CA SER A 100 -20.85 7.06 24.04
C SER A 100 -19.74 7.27 23.00
N THR A 101 -18.47 7.24 23.42
CA THR A 101 -17.31 7.34 22.51
C THR A 101 -17.25 6.19 21.50
N LEU A 102 -17.52 4.96 21.94
CA LEU A 102 -17.58 3.79 21.05
C LEU A 102 -18.76 3.87 20.08
N ALA A 103 -19.93 4.32 20.54
CA ALA A 103 -21.10 4.52 19.68
C ALA A 103 -20.81 5.50 18.54
N LYS A 104 -20.09 6.58 18.85
CA LYS A 104 -19.67 7.58 17.85
C LYS A 104 -18.72 7.00 16.81
N LEU A 105 -17.74 6.19 17.24
CA LEU A 105 -16.80 5.49 16.36
C LEU A 105 -17.47 4.49 15.41
N VAL A 106 -18.47 3.75 15.91
CA VAL A 106 -19.25 2.80 15.09
C VAL A 106 -20.15 3.55 14.09
N LYS A 107 -20.77 4.65 14.51
CA LYS A 107 -21.65 5.47 13.66
C LYS A 107 -20.88 6.18 12.53
N GLU A 108 -19.63 6.57 12.76
CA GLU A 108 -18.76 7.20 11.75
C GLU A 108 -18.16 6.20 10.76
N GLY A 109 -18.52 4.91 10.82
CA GLY A 109 -18.16 3.88 9.83
C GLY A 109 -16.68 3.48 9.81
N ASN A 110 -15.87 3.99 10.74
CA ASN A 110 -14.41 3.96 10.63
C ASN A 110 -13.72 2.92 11.53
N VAL A 111 -14.43 2.12 12.35
CA VAL A 111 -13.81 1.05 13.16
C VAL A 111 -14.70 -0.17 13.38
N MET A 112 -14.13 -1.37 13.17
CA MET A 112 -14.68 -2.65 13.58
C MET A 112 -14.45 -2.88 15.08
N VAL A 113 -15.50 -3.10 15.89
CA VAL A 113 -15.38 -3.37 17.33
C VAL A 113 -15.21 -4.88 17.58
N PRO A 114 -14.10 -5.34 18.16
CA PRO A 114 -13.84 -6.77 18.37
C PRO A 114 -14.80 -7.44 19.36
N LEU A 115 -15.16 -8.70 19.11
CA LEU A 115 -15.99 -9.54 19.98
C LEU A 115 -15.54 -9.61 21.46
N PRO A 116 -14.23 -9.64 21.81
CA PRO A 116 -13.79 -9.58 23.21
C PRO A 116 -14.21 -8.29 23.95
N VAL A 117 -14.31 -7.18 23.23
CA VAL A 117 -14.79 -5.90 23.78
C VAL A 117 -16.28 -5.99 24.06
N ILE A 118 -17.05 -6.66 23.19
CA ILE A 118 -18.49 -6.92 23.37
C ILE A 118 -18.76 -7.85 24.56
N ILE A 119 -17.94 -8.89 24.76
CA ILE A 119 -18.03 -9.81 25.91
C ILE A 119 -17.68 -9.11 27.24
N ALA A 120 -16.73 -8.17 27.23
CA ALA A 120 -16.44 -7.37 28.43
C ALA A 120 -17.63 -6.49 28.83
N PHE A 121 -18.42 -6.02 27.87
CA PHE A 121 -19.64 -5.25 28.14
C PHE A 121 -20.75 -6.08 28.78
N SER A 122 -20.91 -7.37 28.44
CA SER A 122 -21.89 -8.22 29.10
C SER A 122 -21.58 -8.42 30.58
N GLY A 123 -20.29 -8.53 30.94
CA GLY A 123 -19.87 -8.62 32.35
C GLY A 123 -20.06 -7.32 33.15
N LEU A 124 -19.94 -6.15 32.51
CA LEU A 124 -20.26 -4.87 33.18
C LEU A 124 -21.76 -4.67 33.39
N GLU A 125 -22.59 -5.13 32.46
CA GLU A 125 -24.04 -5.07 32.60
C GLU A 125 -24.50 -5.88 33.83
N GLU A 126 -23.96 -7.09 33.99
CA GLU A 126 -24.25 -7.97 35.12
C GLU A 126 -23.82 -7.39 36.47
N LYS A 127 -22.76 -6.56 36.51
CA LYS A 127 -22.22 -5.94 37.74
C LYS A 127 -22.81 -4.56 38.06
N TYR A 128 -23.23 -3.76 37.07
CA TYR A 128 -23.56 -2.32 37.27
C TYR A 128 -24.92 -1.85 36.73
N ASP A 129 -25.74 -2.73 36.13
CA ASP A 129 -27.07 -2.40 35.56
C ASP A 129 -27.01 -1.19 34.60
N VAL A 130 -26.07 -1.25 33.66
CA VAL A 130 -25.68 -0.14 32.78
C VAL A 130 -26.82 0.19 31.81
N PHE A 131 -27.59 -0.80 31.36
CA PHE A 131 -28.71 -0.60 30.44
C PHE A 131 -29.89 0.13 31.08
N SER A 132 -30.17 -0.05 32.38
CA SER A 132 -31.23 0.74 33.04
C SER A 132 -30.81 2.21 33.24
N PHE A 133 -29.52 2.45 33.49
CA PHE A 133 -28.94 3.79 33.58
C PHE A 133 -28.99 4.54 32.23
N LEU A 134 -28.63 3.88 31.12
CA LEU A 134 -28.65 4.48 29.78
C LEU A 134 -30.06 4.75 29.24
N ARG A 135 -31.07 3.96 29.63
CA ARG A 135 -32.48 4.31 29.31
C ARG A 135 -32.91 5.60 30.00
N LYS A 136 -32.40 5.86 31.21
CA LYS A 136 -32.74 7.05 32.01
C LYS A 136 -31.89 8.29 31.68
N SER A 137 -30.79 8.15 30.93
CA SER A 137 -29.84 9.25 30.70
C SER A 137 -30.29 10.29 29.66
N GLY A 138 -31.34 10.00 28.87
CA GLY A 138 -31.85 10.89 27.81
C GLY A 138 -30.92 11.04 26.60
N ASP A 139 -29.80 10.32 26.54
CA ASP A 139 -28.85 10.35 25.42
C ASP A 139 -29.33 9.44 24.28
N THR A 140 -29.85 10.07 23.22
CA THR A 140 -30.41 9.40 22.03
C THR A 140 -29.38 8.59 21.24
N THR A 141 -28.07 8.88 21.41
CA THR A 141 -26.98 8.11 20.78
C THR A 141 -26.71 6.83 21.56
N ALA A 142 -26.72 6.91 22.90
CA ALA A 142 -26.58 5.74 23.77
C ALA A 142 -27.79 4.80 23.68
N GLN A 143 -29.01 5.34 23.52
CA GLN A 143 -30.23 4.54 23.31
C GLN A 143 -30.25 3.81 21.95
N HIS A 144 -29.72 4.43 20.88
CA HIS A 144 -29.53 3.75 19.59
C HIS A 144 -28.51 2.61 19.67
N MET A 145 -27.40 2.81 20.39
CA MET A 145 -26.42 1.76 20.62
C MET A 145 -27.02 0.60 21.44
N LEU A 146 -27.88 0.91 22.42
CA LEU A 146 -28.66 -0.08 23.16
C LEU A 146 -29.47 -0.95 22.21
N ALA A 147 -30.17 -0.37 21.23
CA ALA A 147 -30.93 -1.13 20.24
C ALA A 147 -30.04 -2.02 19.35
N CYS A 148 -28.82 -1.58 19.01
CA CYS A 148 -27.86 -2.36 18.21
C CYS A 148 -27.15 -3.47 19.00
N LEU A 149 -26.80 -3.23 20.26
CA LEU A 149 -26.03 -4.16 21.09
C LEU A 149 -26.91 -5.14 21.88
N ASN A 150 -28.14 -4.76 22.24
CA ASN A 150 -29.02 -5.58 23.08
C ASN A 150 -29.27 -6.99 22.51
N PRO A 151 -29.46 -7.20 21.19
CA PRO A 151 -29.56 -8.55 20.63
C PRO A 151 -28.26 -9.36 20.75
N LEU A 152 -27.10 -8.72 20.58
CA LEU A 152 -25.78 -9.35 20.65
C LEU A 152 -25.39 -9.70 22.09
N VAL A 153 -25.67 -8.80 23.03
CA VAL A 153 -25.41 -9.00 24.47
C VAL A 153 -26.39 -10.02 25.06
N THR A 154 -27.68 -9.96 24.71
CA THR A 154 -28.68 -10.96 25.15
C THR A 154 -28.31 -12.36 24.65
N ARG A 155 -27.84 -12.47 23.40
CA ARG A 155 -27.33 -13.74 22.83
C ARG A 155 -26.02 -14.16 23.50
N ALA A 156 -25.12 -13.25 23.85
CA ALA A 156 -23.90 -13.57 24.63
C ALA A 156 -24.21 -14.07 26.05
N THR A 157 -25.22 -13.52 26.72
CA THR A 157 -25.68 -13.99 28.04
C THR A 157 -26.44 -15.32 28.00
N GLN A 158 -27.11 -15.66 26.89
CA GLN A 158 -27.85 -16.92 26.75
C GLN A 158 -26.98 -18.12 26.34
N VAL A 159 -25.93 -17.89 25.55
CA VAL A 159 -25.07 -18.97 25.01
C VAL A 159 -23.75 -19.10 25.78
N GLY A 160 -23.47 -18.16 26.70
CA GLY A 160 -22.22 -18.09 27.45
C GLY A 160 -20.98 -17.81 26.57
N PRO A 161 -19.82 -17.52 27.17
CA PRO A 161 -18.60 -17.16 26.43
C PRO A 161 -18.07 -18.26 25.50
N GLU A 162 -18.48 -19.52 25.67
CA GLU A 162 -18.11 -20.65 24.80
C GLU A 162 -18.94 -20.74 23.51
N GLY A 163 -20.19 -20.25 23.52
CA GLY A 163 -21.11 -20.32 22.37
C GLY A 163 -20.71 -19.50 21.14
N PHE A 164 -19.82 -18.52 21.34
CA PHE A 164 -19.34 -17.64 20.28
C PHE A 164 -18.04 -18.12 19.62
N LYS A 165 -17.47 -19.26 20.04
CA LYS A 165 -16.17 -19.73 19.54
C LYS A 165 -16.16 -20.17 18.08
N ASN A 166 -17.31 -20.45 17.44
CA ASN A 166 -17.36 -21.03 16.09
C ASN A 166 -18.33 -20.34 15.10
N GLN A 167 -18.42 -19.02 15.16
CA GLN A 167 -18.93 -18.24 14.03
C GLN A 167 -17.86 -17.24 13.60
N GLU A 168 -17.03 -17.61 12.62
CA GLU A 168 -16.56 -16.64 11.63
C GLU A 168 -17.79 -16.22 10.83
N THR A 169 -18.54 -15.29 11.39
CA THR A 169 -19.53 -14.53 10.64
C THR A 169 -19.20 -13.08 10.91
N GLU A 170 -18.56 -12.46 9.93
CA GLU A 170 -18.43 -11.02 9.83
C GLU A 170 -19.80 -10.38 10.13
N ALA A 171 -19.91 -9.66 11.23
CA ALA A 171 -21.07 -8.82 11.47
C ALA A 171 -20.95 -7.57 10.57
N ARG A 172 -21.20 -7.72 9.27
CA ARG A 172 -21.64 -6.60 8.43
C ARG A 172 -23.03 -6.21 8.92
N VAL A 173 -23.16 -5.00 9.46
CA VAL A 173 -24.47 -4.41 9.75
C VAL A 173 -25.13 -4.10 8.40
N TYR A 174 -25.87 -5.08 7.86
CA TYR A 174 -26.88 -4.83 6.84
C TYR A 174 -28.16 -4.40 7.54
N THR A 175 -28.58 -3.17 7.28
CA THR A 175 -29.95 -2.73 7.52
C THR A 175 -30.83 -3.36 6.45
N GLU A 176 -31.50 -4.49 6.73
CA GLU A 176 -32.76 -4.86 6.06
C GLU A 176 -33.47 -6.06 6.71
N SER A 177 -34.76 -5.83 7.00
CA SER A 177 -35.89 -6.75 7.21
C SER A 177 -35.70 -8.12 7.90
N ILE A 178 -36.37 -8.24 9.05
CA ILE A 178 -36.73 -9.47 9.74
C ILE A 178 -37.71 -10.29 8.88
N SER A 179 -37.40 -11.56 8.59
CA SER A 179 -38.42 -12.57 8.29
C SER A 179 -38.02 -13.96 8.83
N THR A 180 -38.73 -14.36 9.87
CA THR A 180 -39.14 -15.73 10.26
C THR A 180 -38.58 -16.92 9.48
N GLN A 181 -37.86 -17.81 10.17
CA GLN A 181 -38.05 -19.26 10.03
C GLN A 181 -37.67 -19.97 11.34
N THR A 182 -38.62 -20.77 11.81
CA THR A 182 -38.76 -21.40 13.13
C THR A 182 -38.29 -22.85 13.14
N GLU A 183 -37.77 -23.27 14.30
CA GLU A 183 -38.00 -24.55 15.00
C GLU A 183 -38.36 -25.80 14.17
N SER A 184 -37.39 -26.67 13.87
CA SER A 184 -37.68 -28.10 13.66
C SER A 184 -36.49 -29.09 13.73
N GLN A 185 -35.41 -28.83 14.48
CA GLN A 185 -34.26 -29.77 14.51
C GLN A 185 -33.68 -30.16 15.88
N TYR A 186 -34.36 -29.83 16.99
CA TYR A 186 -33.97 -30.33 18.31
C TYR A 186 -34.62 -31.70 18.60
N LYS A 187 -34.01 -32.76 18.09
CA LYS A 187 -34.09 -34.09 18.72
C LYS A 187 -32.66 -34.59 18.91
N GLU A 188 -32.36 -34.97 20.15
CA GLU A 188 -31.07 -35.42 20.71
C GLU A 188 -30.17 -34.29 21.26
N VAL A 189 -30.22 -34.06 22.58
CA VAL A 189 -29.19 -33.31 23.30
C VAL A 189 -28.03 -34.29 23.56
N PRO A 190 -26.84 -34.09 22.98
CA PRO A 190 -25.71 -34.99 23.21
C PRO A 190 -25.22 -34.84 24.66
N MET A 191 -24.79 -35.94 25.28
CA MET A 191 -24.40 -35.99 26.70
C MET A 191 -23.28 -34.98 27.05
N ILE A 192 -22.47 -34.60 26.04
CA ILE A 192 -21.44 -33.57 26.14
C ILE A 192 -21.97 -32.17 26.49
N GLY A 193 -23.21 -31.84 26.11
CA GLY A 193 -23.88 -30.58 26.46
C GLY A 193 -24.49 -30.57 27.86
N ILE A 194 -24.70 -31.74 28.46
CA ILE A 194 -25.20 -31.90 29.83
C ILE A 194 -24.04 -31.84 30.83
N ALA A 195 -22.88 -32.41 30.49
CA ALA A 195 -21.67 -32.39 31.31
C ALA A 195 -21.14 -30.97 31.62
N GLY A 196 -21.48 -29.97 30.78
CA GLY A 196 -21.10 -28.56 30.96
C GLY A 196 -22.16 -27.64 31.59
N ASN A 197 -23.37 -28.12 31.89
CA ASN A 197 -24.46 -27.30 32.42
C ASN A 197 -24.72 -27.54 33.92
N SER A 198 -25.12 -26.50 34.65
CA SER A 198 -25.26 -26.47 36.12
C SER A 198 -26.58 -27.08 36.67
N ALA A 199 -27.19 -28.04 35.97
CA ALA A 199 -28.46 -28.65 36.40
C ALA A 199 -28.23 -30.04 37.00
N GLN A 200 -28.14 -30.12 38.33
CA GLN A 200 -27.95 -31.38 39.06
C GLN A 200 -29.10 -32.39 38.85
N SER A 201 -30.32 -31.92 38.55
CA SER A 201 -31.50 -32.77 38.37
C SER A 201 -31.59 -33.50 37.01
N LEU A 202 -30.92 -33.00 35.96
CA LEU A 202 -30.93 -33.63 34.62
C LEU A 202 -29.91 -34.78 34.51
N ILE A 203 -28.90 -34.78 35.39
CA ILE A 203 -27.86 -35.81 35.42
C ILE A 203 -28.41 -37.09 36.05
N GLU A 204 -29.20 -36.99 37.13
CA GLU A 204 -29.82 -38.15 37.78
C GLU A 204 -30.87 -38.83 36.89
N GLU A 205 -31.67 -38.06 36.12
CA GLU A 205 -32.67 -38.61 35.20
C GLU A 205 -32.06 -39.34 33.98
N TYR A 206 -30.85 -38.96 33.56
CA TYR A 206 -30.15 -39.60 32.44
C TYR A 206 -29.29 -40.82 32.85
N LEU A 207 -28.82 -40.85 34.10
CA LEU A 207 -27.99 -41.94 34.66
C LEU A 207 -28.74 -43.26 34.86
N ASP A 208 -30.08 -43.25 34.92
CA ASP A 208 -30.93 -44.44 35.11
C ASP A 208 -31.44 -45.09 33.81
N SER A 209 -31.09 -44.56 32.63
CA SER A 209 -31.60 -45.07 31.35
C SER A 209 -30.70 -46.17 30.74
N GLU A 210 -31.29 -47.29 30.29
CA GLU A 210 -30.61 -48.44 29.65
C GLU A 210 -29.91 -48.11 28.29
N ARG A 211 -29.74 -46.83 27.92
CA ARG A 211 -29.15 -46.38 26.64
C ARG A 211 -27.71 -45.86 26.74
N MET A 212 -27.00 -46.19 27.83
CA MET A 212 -25.77 -45.48 28.20
C MET A 212 -24.47 -45.91 27.49
N GLU A 213 -24.35 -47.13 26.97
CA GLU A 213 -23.09 -47.59 26.38
C GLU A 213 -22.73 -46.89 25.06
N ASP A 214 -23.71 -46.34 24.32
CA ASP A 214 -23.49 -45.78 22.98
C ASP A 214 -23.05 -44.29 22.95
N ASN A 215 -23.10 -43.55 24.08
CA ASN A 215 -22.95 -42.07 24.07
C ASN A 215 -21.72 -41.53 24.85
N ILE A 216 -20.98 -42.37 25.58
CA ILE A 216 -19.83 -41.91 26.40
C ILE A 216 -18.56 -41.55 25.58
N ASN A 217 -18.51 -41.99 24.32
CA ASN A 217 -17.33 -41.86 23.44
C ASN A 217 -17.55 -40.90 22.26
N ILE A 218 -18.61 -40.09 22.28
CA ILE A 218 -18.87 -39.11 21.21
C ILE A 218 -18.07 -37.83 21.48
N PRO A 219 -17.10 -37.47 20.62
CA PRO A 219 -16.32 -36.25 20.81
C PRO A 219 -17.10 -35.01 20.33
N ASP A 220 -16.82 -33.85 20.94
CA ASP A 220 -17.16 -32.56 20.33
C ASP A 220 -16.25 -32.23 19.14
N ILE A 221 -16.50 -31.07 18.52
CA ILE A 221 -15.73 -30.54 17.39
C ILE A 221 -14.23 -30.33 17.68
N GLU A 222 -13.82 -30.25 18.95
CA GLU A 222 -12.43 -30.15 19.38
C GLU A 222 -11.84 -31.53 19.76
N GLY A 223 -12.59 -32.60 19.53
CA GLY A 223 -12.22 -33.96 19.89
C GLY A 223 -12.41 -34.28 21.38
N ASN A 224 -13.00 -33.39 22.18
CA ASN A 224 -13.19 -33.64 23.61
C ASN A 224 -14.31 -34.66 23.82
N LEU A 225 -14.02 -35.74 24.53
CA LEU A 225 -15.05 -36.62 25.10
C LEU A 225 -15.72 -35.96 26.33
N PRO A 226 -16.93 -36.40 26.75
CA PRO A 226 -17.61 -35.89 27.95
C PRO A 226 -16.72 -35.80 29.20
N ILE A 227 -15.79 -36.77 29.36
CA ILE A 227 -14.84 -36.79 30.48
C ILE A 227 -13.83 -35.62 30.46
N HIS A 228 -13.47 -35.09 29.28
CA HIS A 228 -12.59 -33.93 29.17
C HIS A 228 -13.27 -32.65 29.64
N ARG A 229 -14.55 -32.46 29.26
CA ARG A 229 -15.35 -31.30 29.68
C ARG A 229 -15.65 -31.34 31.17
N ALA A 230 -16.09 -32.49 31.69
CA ALA A 230 -16.29 -32.70 33.12
C ALA A 230 -14.99 -32.45 33.93
N ALA A 231 -13.83 -32.86 33.41
CA ALA A 231 -12.54 -32.62 34.04
C ALA A 231 -12.11 -31.14 34.01
N MET A 232 -12.37 -30.42 32.93
CA MET A 232 -12.11 -28.98 32.80
C MET A 232 -12.98 -28.15 33.77
N ASP A 233 -14.25 -28.54 33.91
CA ASP A 233 -15.24 -27.83 34.73
C ASP A 233 -15.11 -28.17 36.23
N GLY A 234 -14.37 -29.22 36.57
CA GLY A 234 -14.13 -29.65 37.95
C GLY A 234 -15.27 -30.49 38.55
N ARG A 235 -16.10 -31.09 37.69
CA ARG A 235 -17.25 -31.93 38.09
C ARG A 235 -16.78 -33.35 38.41
N THR A 236 -16.16 -33.52 39.58
CA THR A 236 -15.62 -34.81 40.03
C THR A 236 -16.70 -35.90 40.12
N ASP A 237 -17.92 -35.52 40.49
CA ASP A 237 -19.13 -36.35 40.47
C ASP A 237 -19.41 -36.96 39.08
N VAL A 238 -19.34 -36.11 38.04
CA VAL A 238 -19.57 -36.53 36.65
C VAL A 238 -18.39 -37.33 36.11
N VAL A 239 -17.15 -36.93 36.42
CA VAL A 239 -15.95 -37.70 36.07
C VAL A 239 -16.02 -39.12 36.67
N GLN A 240 -16.47 -39.25 37.92
CA GLN A 240 -16.67 -40.54 38.57
C GLN A 240 -17.69 -41.41 37.84
N ALA A 241 -18.86 -40.86 37.54
CA ALA A 241 -19.91 -41.59 36.81
C ALA A 241 -19.43 -42.05 35.42
N LEU A 242 -18.72 -41.18 34.69
CA LEU A 242 -18.18 -41.50 33.36
C LEU A 242 -17.12 -42.61 33.40
N LEU A 243 -16.23 -42.61 34.40
CA LEU A 243 -15.23 -43.66 34.57
C LEU A 243 -15.87 -45.01 34.94
N GLN A 244 -16.91 -45.01 35.77
CA GLN A 244 -17.66 -46.23 36.12
C GLN A 244 -18.34 -46.87 34.90
N GLN A 245 -18.56 -46.08 33.85
CA GLN A 245 -19.33 -46.45 32.67
C GLN A 245 -18.44 -46.69 31.44
N GLY A 246 -17.12 -46.73 31.64
CA GLY A 246 -16.16 -47.18 30.63
C GLY A 246 -15.38 -46.06 29.92
N ALA A 247 -15.58 -44.78 30.28
CA ALA A 247 -14.71 -43.71 29.79
C ALA A 247 -13.27 -43.93 30.27
N ARG A 248 -12.26 -43.67 29.42
CA ARG A 248 -10.87 -43.90 29.81
C ARG A 248 -10.24 -42.60 30.33
N PRO A 249 -9.52 -42.65 31.47
CA PRO A 249 -8.90 -41.47 32.08
C PRO A 249 -7.73 -40.88 31.26
N ASN A 250 -7.31 -41.58 30.20
CA ASN A 250 -6.16 -41.26 29.37
C ASN A 250 -6.50 -41.04 27.89
N ASP A 251 -7.80 -41.05 27.54
CA ASP A 251 -8.20 -40.64 26.19
C ASP A 251 -7.75 -39.21 25.93
N THR A 252 -7.49 -38.90 24.67
CA THR A 252 -6.97 -37.59 24.29
C THR A 252 -7.87 -36.91 23.27
N ASN A 253 -8.06 -35.61 23.41
CA ASN A 253 -8.72 -34.79 22.41
C ASN A 253 -7.85 -34.53 21.17
N SER A 254 -8.33 -33.70 20.23
CA SER A 254 -7.60 -33.37 18.99
C SER A 254 -6.25 -32.67 19.23
N PHE A 255 -6.03 -32.10 20.41
CA PHE A 255 -4.77 -31.49 20.84
C PHE A 255 -3.84 -32.47 21.58
N LYS A 256 -4.18 -33.76 21.57
CA LYS A 256 -3.52 -34.82 22.36
C LYS A 256 -3.52 -34.54 23.87
N MET A 257 -4.47 -33.73 24.36
CA MET A 257 -4.60 -33.43 25.79
C MET A 257 -5.49 -34.45 26.48
N THR A 258 -5.07 -34.93 27.66
CA THR A 258 -5.87 -35.82 28.51
C THR A 258 -6.83 -35.05 29.41
N PRO A 259 -7.87 -35.70 29.98
CA PRO A 259 -8.73 -35.09 30.99
C PRO A 259 -7.94 -34.49 32.16
N LEU A 260 -6.86 -35.15 32.58
CA LEU A 260 -5.96 -34.66 33.62
C LEU A 260 -5.28 -33.34 33.23
N GLN A 261 -4.81 -33.21 32.00
CA GLN A 261 -4.20 -31.95 31.51
C GLN A 261 -5.22 -30.81 31.39
N MET A 262 -6.49 -31.14 31.10
CA MET A 262 -7.59 -30.17 31.11
C MET A 262 -7.93 -29.69 32.53
N ALA A 263 -7.99 -30.59 33.50
CA ALA A 263 -8.20 -30.27 34.90
C ALA A 263 -7.05 -29.43 35.47
N ILE A 264 -5.79 -29.73 35.11
CA ILE A 264 -4.60 -28.95 35.48
C ILE A 264 -4.65 -27.54 34.87
N SER A 265 -5.03 -27.41 33.60
CA SER A 265 -5.10 -26.11 32.94
C SER A 265 -6.20 -25.21 33.51
N SER A 266 -7.21 -25.80 34.16
CA SER A 266 -8.34 -25.11 34.78
C SER A 266 -8.27 -25.08 36.31
N CYS A 267 -7.13 -25.47 36.89
CA CYS A 267 -6.86 -25.47 38.35
C CYS A 267 -7.91 -26.22 39.20
N ARG A 268 -8.36 -27.41 38.74
CA ARG A 268 -9.40 -28.22 39.42
C ARG A 268 -8.79 -29.29 40.34
N THR A 269 -8.30 -28.90 41.51
CA THR A 269 -7.52 -29.76 42.42
C THR A 269 -8.19 -31.10 42.78
N ASP A 270 -9.47 -31.10 43.18
CA ASP A 270 -10.17 -32.34 43.57
C ASP A 270 -10.31 -33.32 42.41
N THR A 271 -10.59 -32.79 41.22
CA THR A 271 -10.69 -33.58 39.98
C THR A 271 -9.33 -34.10 39.52
N ILE A 272 -8.26 -33.33 39.71
CA ILE A 272 -6.87 -33.77 39.46
C ILE A 272 -6.52 -34.96 40.35
N ILE A 273 -6.79 -34.86 41.66
CA ILE A 273 -6.54 -35.95 42.62
C ILE A 273 -7.35 -37.19 42.24
N PHE A 274 -8.63 -37.01 41.91
CA PHE A 274 -9.52 -38.09 41.53
C PHE A 274 -9.10 -38.80 40.23
N LEU A 275 -8.72 -38.05 39.19
CA LEU A 275 -8.22 -38.62 37.94
C LEU A 275 -6.91 -39.39 38.16
N LEU A 276 -6.01 -38.87 39.01
CA LEU A 276 -4.77 -39.57 39.37
C LEU A 276 -5.03 -40.88 40.13
N SER A 277 -6.00 -40.90 41.06
CA SER A 277 -6.38 -42.12 41.77
C SER A 277 -7.03 -43.18 40.88
N HIS A 278 -7.50 -42.79 39.69
CA HIS A 278 -8.10 -43.67 38.70
C HIS A 278 -7.22 -43.90 37.47
N GLY A 279 -5.90 -43.71 37.59
CA GLY A 279 -4.93 -44.15 36.58
C GLY A 279 -4.64 -43.15 35.45
N ALA A 280 -4.95 -41.86 35.63
CA ALA A 280 -4.53 -40.83 34.69
C ALA A 280 -3.00 -40.70 34.61
N SER A 281 -2.48 -40.65 33.38
CA SER A 281 -1.06 -40.66 33.05
C SER A 281 -0.47 -39.26 33.15
N LEU A 282 0.59 -39.17 33.95
CA LEU A 282 1.41 -37.96 34.09
C LEU A 282 2.46 -37.79 32.98
N GLN A 283 2.64 -38.81 32.15
CA GLN A 283 3.66 -38.85 31.09
C GLN A 283 3.11 -38.48 29.71
N SER A 284 1.78 -38.38 29.57
CA SER A 284 1.13 -37.97 28.33
C SER A 284 1.63 -36.58 27.89
N LYS A 285 1.79 -36.43 26.58
CA LYS A 285 2.28 -35.20 25.96
C LYS A 285 1.22 -34.66 25.00
N ASP A 286 0.97 -33.36 25.09
CA ASP A 286 0.14 -32.65 24.11
C ASP A 286 0.84 -32.58 22.73
N ILE A 287 0.16 -32.02 21.72
CA ILE A 287 0.73 -31.81 20.37
C ILE A 287 2.05 -31.03 20.34
N MET A 288 2.34 -30.25 21.39
CA MET A 288 3.54 -29.43 21.53
C MET A 288 4.60 -30.13 22.38
N GLY A 289 4.38 -31.40 22.75
CA GLY A 289 5.31 -32.19 23.55
C GLY A 289 5.27 -31.87 25.06
N ARG A 290 4.28 -31.12 25.54
CA ARG A 290 4.17 -30.66 26.93
C ARG A 290 3.53 -31.71 27.82
N THR A 291 4.14 -31.94 28.98
CA THR A 291 3.63 -32.86 30.02
C THR A 291 2.75 -32.13 31.02
N ALA A 292 2.02 -32.86 31.88
CA ALA A 292 1.24 -32.30 33.00
C ALA A 292 2.01 -31.24 33.82
N LEU A 293 3.31 -31.47 34.07
CA LEU A 293 4.16 -30.53 34.81
C LEU A 293 4.48 -29.26 34.04
N HIS A 294 4.51 -29.28 32.70
CA HIS A 294 4.63 -28.06 31.89
C HIS A 294 3.38 -27.18 32.03
N HIS A 295 2.18 -27.78 31.98
CA HIS A 295 0.93 -27.04 32.18
C HIS A 295 0.86 -26.47 33.60
N ALA A 296 1.16 -27.27 34.62
CA ALA A 296 1.19 -26.77 36.00
C ALA A 296 2.23 -25.66 36.20
N ALA A 297 3.40 -25.75 35.57
CA ALA A 297 4.42 -24.70 35.62
C ALA A 297 4.06 -23.44 34.83
N HIS A 298 3.24 -23.55 33.78
CA HIS A 298 2.72 -22.43 33.01
C HIS A 298 1.67 -21.62 33.80
N TYR A 299 0.74 -22.30 34.48
CA TYR A 299 -0.30 -21.67 35.29
C TYR A 299 0.17 -21.31 36.72
N GLY A 300 1.26 -21.90 37.20
CA GLY A 300 1.96 -21.47 38.40
C GLY A 300 1.38 -22.00 39.72
N ASP A 301 0.42 -22.93 39.68
CA ASP A 301 -0.24 -23.49 40.86
C ASP A 301 0.74 -24.31 41.73
N PRO A 302 1.11 -23.85 42.94
CA PRO A 302 2.08 -24.52 43.78
C PRO A 302 1.60 -25.87 44.32
N ASP A 303 0.29 -26.04 44.54
CA ASP A 303 -0.28 -27.25 45.12
C ASP A 303 -0.36 -28.36 44.09
N VAL A 304 -0.77 -28.02 42.86
CA VAL A 304 -0.70 -28.95 41.73
C VAL A 304 0.76 -29.31 41.44
N ILE A 305 1.70 -28.37 41.43
CA ILE A 305 3.12 -28.68 41.22
C ILE A 305 3.67 -29.63 42.31
N ARG A 306 3.32 -29.41 43.59
CA ARG A 306 3.68 -30.32 44.69
C ARG A 306 3.11 -31.71 44.48
N LEU A 307 1.83 -31.80 44.13
CA LEU A 307 1.13 -33.05 43.85
C LEU A 307 1.76 -33.81 42.67
N LEU A 308 2.10 -33.11 41.57
CA LEU A 308 2.75 -33.76 40.42
C LEU A 308 4.16 -34.23 40.78
N LEU A 309 4.93 -33.43 41.52
CA LEU A 309 6.29 -33.79 41.94
C LEU A 309 6.33 -34.97 42.93
N SER A 310 5.30 -35.15 43.76
CA SER A 310 5.19 -36.33 44.65
C SER A 310 5.04 -37.65 43.87
N HIS A 311 4.62 -37.60 42.61
CA HIS A 311 4.45 -38.75 41.72
C HIS A 311 5.67 -38.99 40.79
N ARG A 312 6.86 -38.47 41.15
CA ARG A 312 8.14 -38.69 40.43
C ARG A 312 8.10 -38.33 38.93
N VAL A 313 7.33 -37.32 38.54
CA VAL A 313 7.27 -36.84 37.15
C VAL A 313 8.64 -36.35 36.66
N ASN A 314 8.87 -36.44 35.35
CA ASN A 314 10.10 -35.93 34.74
C ASN A 314 10.10 -34.39 34.70
N LYS A 315 10.63 -33.78 35.76
CA LYS A 315 10.86 -32.33 35.89
C LYS A 315 11.83 -31.74 34.85
N GLU A 316 12.53 -32.61 34.12
CA GLU A 316 13.50 -32.29 33.08
C GLU A 316 12.94 -32.54 31.67
N ALA A 317 11.68 -32.96 31.54
CA ALA A 317 11.04 -33.20 30.25
C ALA A 317 11.15 -31.98 29.34
N LYS A 318 11.43 -32.23 28.06
CA LYS A 318 11.48 -31.20 27.02
C LYS A 318 10.22 -31.23 26.16
N ASP A 319 9.65 -30.06 25.94
CA ASP A 319 8.63 -29.83 24.90
C ASP A 319 9.29 -29.80 23.50
N ALA A 320 8.47 -29.63 22.45
CA ALA A 320 8.94 -29.58 21.06
C ALA A 320 9.91 -28.42 20.78
N ALA A 321 9.88 -27.36 21.59
CA ALA A 321 10.78 -26.20 21.50
C ALA A 321 12.00 -26.34 22.43
N GLY A 322 12.19 -27.49 23.08
CA GLY A 322 13.28 -27.76 24.01
C GLY A 322 13.12 -27.10 25.38
N ASN A 323 11.98 -26.47 25.67
CA ASN A 323 11.69 -25.89 26.97
C ASN A 323 11.32 -26.99 27.97
N ARG A 324 11.53 -26.68 29.25
CA ARG A 324 11.30 -27.56 30.39
C ARG A 324 10.29 -26.89 31.32
N PRO A 325 9.64 -27.58 32.27
CA PRO A 325 8.72 -26.94 33.20
C PRO A 325 9.31 -25.72 33.92
N LEU A 326 10.59 -25.79 34.31
CA LEU A 326 11.30 -24.67 34.95
C LEU A 326 11.40 -23.42 34.05
N HIS A 327 11.47 -23.59 32.72
CA HIS A 327 11.43 -22.46 31.79
C HIS A 327 10.07 -21.77 31.79
N PHE A 328 8.97 -22.52 31.85
CA PHE A 328 7.62 -21.96 31.92
C PHE A 328 7.42 -21.22 33.25
N ALA A 329 7.72 -21.85 34.38
CA ALA A 329 7.61 -21.19 35.69
C ALA A 329 8.44 -19.90 35.79
N SER A 330 9.65 -19.89 35.19
CA SER A 330 10.51 -18.71 35.17
C SER A 330 10.02 -17.63 34.19
N LYS A 331 9.58 -18.03 32.98
CA LYS A 331 9.05 -17.11 31.96
C LYS A 331 7.82 -16.35 32.47
N PHE A 332 6.94 -17.03 33.19
CA PHE A 332 5.69 -16.44 33.69
C PHE A 332 5.82 -15.85 35.10
N GLY A 333 7.02 -15.78 35.68
CA GLY A 333 7.26 -15.10 36.96
C GLY A 333 6.73 -15.84 38.19
N HIS A 334 6.38 -17.13 38.06
CA HIS A 334 5.79 -17.95 39.12
C HIS A 334 6.84 -18.37 40.15
N THR A 335 7.19 -17.43 41.01
CA THR A 335 8.32 -17.56 41.95
C THR A 335 8.21 -18.79 42.86
N GLN A 336 6.99 -19.11 43.31
CA GLN A 336 6.76 -20.28 44.15
C GLN A 336 6.89 -21.60 43.36
N ALA A 337 6.40 -21.63 42.11
CA ALA A 337 6.59 -22.77 41.20
C ALA A 337 8.07 -23.00 40.87
N VAL A 338 8.83 -21.92 40.61
CA VAL A 338 10.29 -21.97 40.39
C VAL A 338 11.00 -22.57 41.61
N ARG A 339 10.67 -22.09 42.81
CA ARG A 339 11.23 -22.62 44.07
C ARG A 339 10.92 -24.11 44.24
N LEU A 340 9.68 -24.53 44.01
CA LEU A 340 9.27 -25.91 44.13
C LEU A 340 10.00 -26.82 43.13
N LEU A 341 10.12 -26.40 41.88
CA LEU A 341 10.83 -27.15 40.83
C LEU A 341 12.33 -27.27 41.13
N ILE A 342 12.98 -26.17 41.57
CA ILE A 342 14.39 -26.17 41.96
C ILE A 342 14.63 -27.05 43.20
N ASN A 343 13.77 -26.93 44.22
CA ASN A 343 13.88 -27.75 45.44
C ASN A 343 13.65 -29.23 45.16
N ALA A 344 12.81 -29.55 44.17
CA ALA A 344 12.65 -30.91 43.68
C ALA A 344 13.81 -31.37 42.77
N GLY A 345 14.85 -30.55 42.56
CA GLY A 345 16.07 -30.90 41.85
C GLY A 345 16.06 -30.57 40.35
N ALA A 346 15.21 -29.65 39.88
CA ALA A 346 15.27 -29.17 38.50
C ALA A 346 16.56 -28.37 38.25
N ASN A 347 17.19 -28.53 37.08
CA ASN A 347 18.50 -27.96 36.79
C ASN A 347 18.44 -26.42 36.63
N ARG A 348 18.88 -25.71 37.69
CA ARG A 348 18.94 -24.25 37.75
C ARG A 348 19.92 -23.59 36.76
N GLN A 349 20.95 -24.29 36.27
CA GLN A 349 21.95 -23.71 35.36
C GLN A 349 21.36 -23.36 33.98
N ILE A 350 20.21 -23.96 33.64
CA ILE A 350 19.53 -23.76 32.37
C ILE A 350 18.95 -22.34 32.23
N ILE A 351 18.58 -21.68 33.34
CA ILE A 351 18.10 -20.29 33.34
C ILE A 351 19.25 -19.32 33.06
N ILE A 352 20.44 -19.59 33.63
CA ILE A 352 21.61 -18.70 33.55
C ILE A 352 22.21 -18.68 32.13
N ALA A 353 22.31 -19.83 31.46
CA ALA A 353 22.87 -19.93 30.12
C ALA A 353 22.08 -19.13 29.05
N ARG A 354 20.75 -19.05 29.19
CA ARG A 354 19.89 -18.25 28.30
C ARG A 354 19.97 -16.74 28.59
N ILE A 355 20.10 -16.34 29.86
CA ILE A 355 20.29 -14.93 30.23
C ILE A 355 21.60 -14.40 29.64
N VAL A 356 22.70 -15.15 29.78
CA VAL A 356 24.00 -14.76 29.22
C VAL A 356 23.96 -14.71 27.69
N SER A 357 23.34 -15.70 27.02
CA SER A 357 23.15 -15.67 25.56
C SER A 357 22.31 -14.48 25.08
N THR A 358 21.28 -14.11 25.85
CA THR A 358 20.41 -12.97 25.53
C THR A 358 21.13 -11.64 25.77
N MET A 359 21.91 -11.52 26.85
CA MET A 359 22.74 -10.35 27.11
C MET A 359 23.82 -10.15 26.06
N VAL A 360 24.47 -11.22 25.58
CA VAL A 360 25.45 -11.13 24.49
C VAL A 360 24.79 -10.66 23.19
N ARG A 361 23.58 -11.15 22.87
CA ARG A 361 22.80 -10.69 21.71
C ARG A 361 22.36 -9.24 21.83
N ILE A 362 21.97 -8.80 23.03
CA ILE A 362 21.61 -7.40 23.32
C ILE A 362 22.85 -6.51 23.22
N CYS A 363 24.00 -6.92 23.75
CA CYS A 363 25.25 -6.17 23.62
C CYS A 363 25.71 -6.08 22.16
N MET A 364 25.54 -7.15 21.36
CA MET A 364 25.80 -7.09 19.92
C MET A 364 24.79 -6.18 19.19
N LEU A 365 23.51 -6.22 19.54
CA LEU A 365 22.49 -5.31 18.98
C LEU A 365 22.74 -3.84 19.37
N ILE A 366 23.24 -3.58 20.58
CA ILE A 366 23.61 -2.24 21.05
C ILE A 366 24.86 -1.77 20.30
N ALA A 367 25.89 -2.62 20.15
CA ALA A 367 27.08 -2.30 19.35
C ALA A 367 26.75 -2.05 17.87
N LEU A 368 25.79 -2.80 17.29
CA LEU A 368 25.23 -2.54 15.96
C LEU A 368 24.42 -1.23 15.92
N SER A 369 23.66 -0.88 16.97
CA SER A 369 22.89 0.37 17.02
C SER A 369 23.75 1.63 17.18
N VAL A 370 24.93 1.52 17.79
CA VAL A 370 25.89 2.63 17.94
C VAL A 370 26.78 2.77 16.68
N SER A 371 26.95 1.71 15.89
CA SER A 371 27.64 1.74 14.58
C SER A 371 26.75 2.25 13.43
N VAL A 372 25.43 2.04 13.51
CA VAL A 372 24.48 2.44 12.44
C VAL A 372 24.08 3.93 12.50
N CYS A 373 24.58 4.70 13.47
CA CYS A 373 24.27 6.13 13.57
C CYS A 373 25.21 7.04 12.73
N CYS A 374 26.21 6.48 12.04
CA CYS A 374 27.25 7.24 11.32
C CYS A 374 27.42 6.84 9.83
N THR A 375 26.36 6.45 9.13
CA THR A 375 26.46 5.99 7.71
C THR A 375 25.81 6.93 6.70
N GLY A 376 25.69 8.22 7.01
CA GLY A 376 25.28 9.23 6.04
C GLY A 376 26.51 9.76 5.30
N VAL A 377 26.50 9.72 3.97
CA VAL A 377 27.58 10.35 3.18
C VAL A 377 27.29 11.84 3.12
N GLU A 378 28.08 12.63 3.85
CA GLU A 378 28.01 14.08 3.79
C GLU A 378 28.82 14.60 2.58
N LEU A 379 28.23 15.54 1.87
CA LEU A 379 28.83 16.25 0.76
C LEU A 379 28.66 17.75 1.03
N GLU A 380 29.76 18.49 1.03
CA GLU A 380 29.73 19.94 1.07
C GLU A 380 29.44 20.47 -0.33
N THR A 381 28.40 21.27 -0.48
CA THR A 381 28.00 21.89 -1.75
C THR A 381 27.85 23.39 -1.55
N LYS A 382 27.84 24.14 -2.65
CA LYS A 382 27.54 25.58 -2.65
C LYS A 382 26.13 25.92 -2.16
N LYS A 383 25.22 24.94 -2.07
CA LYS A 383 23.87 25.10 -1.51
C LYS A 383 23.79 24.77 -0.02
N GLY A 384 24.87 24.26 0.57
CA GLY A 384 24.94 23.80 1.95
C GLY A 384 25.42 22.35 2.05
N ILE A 385 25.56 21.85 3.28
CA ILE A 385 25.99 20.47 3.52
C ILE A 385 24.80 19.54 3.30
N ILE A 386 24.96 18.50 2.48
CA ILE A 386 23.91 17.51 2.22
C ILE A 386 24.35 16.13 2.69
N ARG A 387 23.46 15.43 3.40
CA ARG A 387 23.70 14.05 3.86
C ARG A 387 22.83 13.09 3.05
N GLY A 388 23.48 12.34 2.17
CA GLY A 388 22.85 11.27 1.40
C GLY A 388 22.90 9.93 2.12
N SER A 389 22.65 8.87 1.36
CA SER A 389 22.81 7.48 1.80
C SER A 389 23.53 6.66 0.73
N GLU A 390 24.01 5.48 1.10
CA GLU A 390 24.54 4.51 0.13
C GLU A 390 23.43 3.59 -0.39
N GLY A 391 23.60 3.12 -1.61
CA GLY A 391 22.75 2.14 -2.28
C GLY A 391 23.59 1.07 -2.98
N THR A 392 22.92 -0.01 -3.38
CA THR A 392 23.55 -1.12 -4.11
C THR A 392 22.77 -1.35 -5.40
N SER A 393 23.47 -1.30 -6.53
CA SER A 393 22.90 -1.49 -7.87
C SER A 393 22.41 -2.93 -8.05
N ARG A 394 21.77 -3.22 -9.18
CA ARG A 394 21.34 -4.58 -9.51
C ARG A 394 22.50 -5.57 -9.53
N ASN A 395 23.67 -5.16 -10.01
CA ASN A 395 24.87 -6.01 -10.08
C ASN A 395 25.81 -5.88 -8.87
N GLY A 396 25.33 -5.31 -7.76
CA GLY A 396 26.09 -5.24 -6.51
C GLY A 396 27.04 -4.05 -6.38
N ARG A 397 27.02 -3.11 -7.33
CA ARG A 397 27.87 -1.92 -7.30
C ARG A 397 27.38 -0.93 -6.23
N SER A 398 28.30 -0.34 -5.47
CA SER A 398 27.97 0.73 -4.53
C SER A 398 27.76 2.06 -5.26
N TYR A 399 26.70 2.78 -4.88
CA TYR A 399 26.43 4.14 -5.34
C TYR A 399 25.94 5.01 -4.18
N ARG A 400 26.06 6.33 -4.36
CA ARG A 400 25.54 7.36 -3.45
C ARG A 400 24.23 7.89 -3.98
N GLN A 401 23.29 8.14 -3.08
CA GLN A 401 21.99 8.70 -3.40
C GLN A 401 21.66 9.89 -2.49
N TYR A 402 21.18 10.95 -3.11
CA TYR A 402 20.70 12.17 -2.47
C TYR A 402 19.27 12.41 -2.94
N MET A 403 18.30 12.11 -2.08
CA MET A 403 16.88 12.23 -2.37
C MET A 403 16.30 13.51 -1.78
N ALA A 404 15.18 13.99 -2.33
CA ALA A 404 14.50 15.19 -1.84
C ALA A 404 15.39 16.46 -1.84
N VAL A 405 16.22 16.65 -2.88
CA VAL A 405 17.05 17.84 -3.03
C VAL A 405 16.20 18.99 -3.60
N PRO A 406 16.00 20.10 -2.88
CA PRO A 406 15.15 21.19 -3.34
C PRO A 406 15.83 21.97 -4.46
N TYR A 407 15.24 21.96 -5.65
CA TYR A 407 15.75 22.77 -6.77
C TYR A 407 15.04 24.12 -6.90
N ALA A 408 13.83 24.24 -6.34
CA ALA A 408 13.04 25.45 -6.31
C ALA A 408 12.42 25.68 -4.93
N ARG A 409 12.05 26.93 -4.66
CA ARG A 409 11.26 27.28 -3.47
C ARG A 409 9.89 26.58 -3.52
N PRO A 410 9.34 26.15 -2.37
CA PRO A 410 8.03 25.52 -2.32
C PRO A 410 6.96 26.41 -2.97
N PRO A 411 6.15 25.89 -3.91
CA PRO A 411 5.15 26.67 -4.65
C PRO A 411 3.84 26.84 -3.85
N ILE A 412 3.98 27.18 -2.56
CA ILE A 412 2.89 27.34 -1.60
C ILE A 412 2.45 28.80 -1.49
N ASP A 413 1.29 29.04 -0.89
CA ASP A 413 0.75 30.37 -0.61
C ASP A 413 0.78 31.28 -1.86
N LYS A 414 1.53 32.39 -1.79
CA LYS A 414 1.65 33.38 -2.87
C LYS A 414 2.49 32.89 -4.06
N LEU A 415 3.23 31.79 -3.91
CA LEU A 415 3.98 31.14 -4.99
C LEU A 415 3.14 30.10 -5.76
N ARG A 416 1.94 29.74 -5.27
CA ARG A 416 0.99 28.93 -6.03
C ARG A 416 0.57 29.66 -7.30
N PHE A 417 0.54 28.93 -8.42
CA PHE A 417 0.31 29.47 -9.78
C PHE A 417 1.32 30.55 -10.20
N ARG A 418 2.56 30.49 -9.69
CA ARG A 418 3.69 31.31 -10.14
C ARG A 418 4.80 30.45 -10.73
N ASN A 419 5.62 31.08 -11.56
CA ASN A 419 6.84 30.47 -12.07
C ASN A 419 7.74 30.04 -10.89
N PRO A 420 8.43 28.89 -10.99
CA PRO A 420 9.33 28.43 -9.93
C PRO A 420 10.43 29.47 -9.69
N GLN A 421 10.86 29.57 -8.43
CA GLN A 421 12.00 30.39 -8.01
C GLN A 421 13.11 29.47 -7.55
N MET A 422 14.35 29.72 -7.99
CA MET A 422 15.51 28.91 -7.59
C MET A 422 15.61 28.84 -6.06
N HIS A 423 15.95 27.67 -5.52
CA HIS A 423 16.20 27.52 -4.09
C HIS A 423 17.54 28.18 -3.71
N ASP A 424 17.56 28.96 -2.63
CA ASP A 424 18.76 29.72 -2.22
C ASP A 424 19.85 28.82 -1.61
N GLY A 425 19.44 27.68 -1.03
CA GLY A 425 20.30 26.78 -0.25
C GLY A 425 19.61 26.47 1.07
N TRP A 426 20.26 25.67 1.92
CA TRP A 426 19.73 25.31 3.24
C TRP A 426 20.77 25.60 4.32
N GLU A 427 20.28 25.90 5.52
CA GLU A 427 21.13 26.06 6.70
C GLU A 427 21.35 24.71 7.40
N GLY A 428 22.58 24.47 7.86
CA GLY A 428 22.95 23.21 8.48
C GLY A 428 23.07 22.07 7.47
N VAL A 429 22.66 20.87 7.88
CA VAL A 429 22.76 19.63 7.08
C VAL A 429 21.38 19.25 6.56
N LEU A 430 21.19 19.22 5.24
CA LEU A 430 19.99 18.68 4.61
C LEU A 430 20.03 17.15 4.67
N ASP A 431 19.03 16.54 5.32
CA ASP A 431 18.82 15.09 5.32
C ASP A 431 18.18 14.64 4.00
N ALA A 432 19.02 14.24 3.06
CA ALA A 432 18.66 13.74 1.74
C ALA A 432 18.63 12.20 1.68
N SER A 433 18.38 11.53 2.80
CA SER A 433 18.30 10.06 2.89
C SER A 433 16.89 9.49 2.73
N LYS A 434 15.87 10.36 2.62
CA LYS A 434 14.45 10.00 2.58
C LYS A 434 13.81 10.41 1.26
N GLU A 435 12.86 9.59 0.83
CA GLU A 435 12.08 9.84 -0.37
C GLU A 435 11.14 11.04 -0.16
N PRO A 436 11.08 12.00 -1.11
CA PRO A 436 10.13 13.10 -1.01
C PRO A 436 8.70 12.60 -1.22
N LEU A 437 7.72 13.26 -0.59
CA LEU A 437 6.33 13.04 -0.94
C LEU A 437 6.06 13.52 -2.38
N PRO A 438 5.14 12.88 -3.12
CA PRO A 438 4.82 13.31 -4.47
C PRO A 438 4.13 14.67 -4.49
N CYS A 439 4.17 15.36 -5.63
CA CYS A 439 3.30 16.51 -5.87
C CYS A 439 1.82 16.10 -5.76
N ILE A 440 0.97 17.03 -5.31
CA ILE A 440 -0.46 16.76 -5.11
C ILE A 440 -1.08 16.25 -6.41
N GLN A 441 -1.77 15.12 -6.31
CA GLN A 441 -2.42 14.45 -7.43
C GLN A 441 -3.65 13.67 -6.97
N LYS A 442 -4.65 13.60 -7.86
CA LYS A 442 -5.88 12.81 -7.68
C LYS A 442 -5.70 11.47 -8.39
N ILE A 443 -5.77 10.36 -7.65
CA ILE A 443 -5.65 9.02 -8.23
C ILE A 443 -7.02 8.56 -8.74
N SER A 444 -7.19 8.52 -10.06
CA SER A 444 -8.45 8.16 -10.73
C SER A 444 -8.37 6.86 -11.54
N PHE A 445 -7.18 6.42 -11.95
CA PHE A 445 -6.99 5.27 -12.85
C PHE A 445 -6.87 3.90 -12.13
N SER A 446 -6.70 3.89 -10.80
CA SER A 446 -6.54 2.66 -10.02
C SER A 446 -7.83 2.32 -9.28
N THR A 447 -8.37 1.13 -9.50
CA THR A 447 -9.56 0.60 -8.80
C THR A 447 -9.35 0.46 -7.28
N LEU A 448 -8.11 0.27 -6.83
CA LEU A 448 -7.76 0.08 -5.40
C LEU A 448 -7.57 1.39 -4.62
N LYS A 449 -7.25 2.48 -5.31
CA LYS A 449 -6.96 3.80 -4.71
C LYS A 449 -7.86 4.90 -5.26
N GLN A 450 -8.96 4.52 -5.91
CA GLN A 450 -9.86 5.44 -6.59
C GLN A 450 -10.33 6.52 -5.62
N ASN A 451 -10.37 7.76 -6.10
CA ASN A 451 -10.80 8.94 -5.37
C ASN A 451 -9.92 9.44 -4.21
N SER A 452 -8.70 8.93 -4.06
CA SER A 452 -7.73 9.50 -3.11
C SER A 452 -6.94 10.68 -3.71
N THR A 453 -6.85 11.78 -2.96
CA THR A 453 -5.90 12.87 -3.23
C THR A 453 -4.68 12.65 -2.32
N ILE A 454 -3.49 12.55 -2.91
CA ILE A 454 -2.23 12.29 -2.21
C ILE A 454 -1.21 13.38 -2.51
N GLY A 455 -0.12 13.44 -1.74
CA GLY A 455 1.03 14.33 -1.99
C GLY A 455 1.03 15.61 -1.16
N LYS A 456 1.96 16.51 -1.49
CA LYS A 456 2.13 17.85 -0.89
C LYS A 456 2.44 18.91 -1.95
N GLU A 457 2.08 20.16 -1.70
CA GLU A 457 2.44 21.27 -2.61
C GLU A 457 3.93 21.58 -2.58
N ASP A 458 4.53 21.47 -1.40
CA ASP A 458 5.97 21.45 -1.26
C ASP A 458 6.51 20.13 -1.82
N CYS A 459 6.81 20.13 -3.12
CA CYS A 459 7.20 18.94 -3.87
C CYS A 459 8.26 19.18 -4.96
N LEU A 460 8.81 20.40 -5.07
CA LEU A 460 9.79 20.75 -6.12
C LEU A 460 11.20 20.26 -5.76
N TYR A 461 11.33 18.94 -5.76
CA TYR A 461 12.52 18.19 -5.42
C TYR A 461 13.03 17.36 -6.60
N LEU A 462 14.33 17.12 -6.63
CA LEU A 462 14.96 16.13 -7.48
C LEU A 462 15.76 15.15 -6.63
N ASN A 463 16.01 13.96 -7.19
CA ASN A 463 16.90 12.96 -6.61
C ASN A 463 18.14 12.81 -7.49
N ILE A 464 19.30 12.60 -6.89
CA ILE A 464 20.58 12.45 -7.56
C ILE A 464 21.19 11.11 -7.15
N TYR A 465 21.59 10.31 -8.14
CA TYR A 465 22.23 9.02 -7.95
C TYR A 465 23.54 9.00 -8.74
N THR A 466 24.63 8.64 -8.07
CA THR A 466 25.98 8.69 -8.64
C THR A 466 26.83 7.54 -8.10
N PRO A 467 27.67 6.88 -8.92
CA PRO A 467 28.57 5.83 -8.44
C PRO A 467 29.45 6.29 -7.28
N SER A 468 29.69 5.38 -6.32
CA SER A 468 30.63 5.66 -5.21
C SER A 468 32.07 5.70 -5.74
N GLU A 469 32.39 4.77 -6.63
CA GLU A 469 33.68 4.59 -7.29
C GLU A 469 33.44 4.49 -8.80
N PRO A 470 33.50 5.60 -9.56
CA PRO A 470 33.46 5.56 -11.02
C PRO A 470 34.70 4.88 -11.60
N GLU A 471 34.64 4.34 -12.83
CA GLU A 471 35.78 3.67 -13.47
C GLU A 471 36.94 4.63 -13.75
N ASN A 472 36.64 5.92 -13.90
CA ASN A 472 37.62 7.00 -14.07
C ASN A 472 37.19 8.24 -13.28
N ASP A 473 38.14 9.15 -13.06
CA ASP A 473 37.92 10.41 -12.32
C ASP A 473 37.27 11.52 -13.18
N GLU A 474 36.83 11.22 -14.42
CA GLU A 474 36.20 12.22 -15.28
C GLU A 474 34.77 12.53 -14.85
N LYS A 475 34.28 13.72 -15.22
CA LYS A 475 32.88 14.08 -14.98
C LYS A 475 31.97 13.23 -15.87
N LEU A 476 31.01 12.55 -15.24
CA LEU A 476 30.13 11.57 -15.88
C LEU A 476 29.00 12.25 -16.68
N PRO A 477 28.53 11.66 -17.77
CA PRO A 477 27.31 12.13 -18.44
C PRO A 477 26.12 12.19 -17.47
N VAL A 478 25.28 13.20 -17.60
CA VAL A 478 24.13 13.41 -16.73
C VAL A 478 22.85 13.04 -17.48
N MET A 479 22.11 12.08 -16.93
CA MET A 479 20.79 11.69 -17.45
C MET A 479 19.70 12.23 -16.54
N VAL A 480 18.80 13.06 -17.08
CA VAL A 480 17.70 13.68 -16.33
C VAL A 480 16.39 13.03 -16.73
N TYR A 481 15.79 12.25 -15.83
CA TYR A 481 14.51 11.60 -16.02
C TYR A 481 13.34 12.51 -15.65
N ILE A 482 12.41 12.68 -16.59
CA ILE A 482 11.13 13.36 -16.40
C ILE A 482 10.02 12.30 -16.44
N HIS A 483 9.31 12.11 -15.33
CA HIS A 483 8.28 11.08 -15.25
C HIS A 483 7.03 11.43 -16.07
N GLY A 484 6.33 10.38 -16.55
CA GLY A 484 5.04 10.47 -17.21
C GLY A 484 3.85 10.64 -16.26
N GLY A 485 2.66 10.21 -16.72
CA GLY A 485 1.40 10.26 -15.96
C GLY A 485 0.42 11.36 -16.40
N GLY A 486 0.40 11.65 -17.71
CA GLY A 486 -0.58 12.55 -18.33
C GLY A 486 -0.56 13.98 -17.80
N PHE A 487 0.56 14.43 -17.21
CA PHE A 487 0.69 15.69 -16.48
C PHE A 487 -0.23 15.81 -15.24
N ARG A 488 -0.92 14.74 -14.83
CA ARG A 488 -1.95 14.74 -13.79
C ARG A 488 -1.53 13.97 -12.54
N TRP A 489 -0.75 12.91 -12.73
CA TRP A 489 -0.21 12.04 -11.68
C TRP A 489 1.22 11.63 -12.03
N GLY A 490 1.88 10.96 -11.09
CA GLY A 490 3.22 10.44 -11.27
C GLY A 490 4.17 10.89 -10.16
N SER A 491 5.32 10.23 -10.15
CA SER A 491 6.47 10.54 -9.31
C SER A 491 7.73 9.97 -9.98
N PRO A 492 8.94 10.35 -9.55
CA PRO A 492 10.19 9.90 -10.15
C PRO A 492 10.53 8.43 -9.87
N GLY A 493 9.67 7.68 -9.18
CA GLY A 493 9.88 6.29 -8.78
C GLY A 493 10.05 6.15 -7.27
N SER A 494 9.85 4.93 -6.76
CA SER A 494 10.05 4.60 -5.34
C SER A 494 11.54 4.44 -5.02
N LYS A 495 11.90 4.51 -3.73
CA LYS A 495 13.26 4.13 -3.28
C LYS A 495 13.69 2.78 -3.89
N ASN A 496 14.90 2.73 -4.45
CA ASN A 496 15.53 1.61 -5.18
C ASN A 496 15.19 1.49 -6.68
N SER A 497 14.30 2.31 -7.25
CA SER A 497 13.95 2.20 -8.67
C SER A 497 15.12 2.51 -9.62
N GLU A 498 16.09 3.31 -9.20
CA GLU A 498 17.31 3.70 -9.91
C GLU A 498 18.32 2.57 -10.18
N LYS A 499 18.19 1.42 -9.50
CA LYS A 499 19.25 0.41 -9.38
C LYS A 499 19.83 -0.10 -10.69
N PHE A 500 19.03 -0.11 -11.76
CA PHE A 500 19.48 -0.63 -13.05
C PHE A 500 20.46 0.33 -13.73
N PHE A 501 20.19 1.63 -13.68
CA PHE A 501 21.10 2.66 -14.19
C PHE A 501 22.39 2.75 -13.38
N MET A 502 22.34 2.44 -12.08
CA MET A 502 23.52 2.44 -11.20
C MET A 502 24.49 1.28 -11.47
N ASP A 503 24.20 0.41 -12.44
CA ASP A 503 25.20 -0.53 -13.00
C ASP A 503 26.22 0.21 -13.92
N GLU A 504 25.94 1.45 -14.34
CA GLU A 504 26.72 2.20 -15.33
C GLU A 504 27.33 3.49 -14.77
N ASP A 505 28.42 3.96 -15.40
CA ASP A 505 29.07 5.25 -15.13
C ASP A 505 28.28 6.42 -15.73
N ILE A 506 27.25 6.85 -15.00
CA ILE A 506 26.45 8.06 -15.25
C ILE A 506 26.08 8.74 -13.93
N VAL A 507 25.68 10.01 -13.98
CA VAL A 507 24.86 10.61 -12.92
C VAL A 507 23.40 10.60 -13.37
N LEU A 508 22.54 9.89 -12.63
CA LEU A 508 21.10 9.90 -12.86
C LEU A 508 20.45 10.96 -11.96
N VAL A 509 19.64 11.83 -12.56
CA VAL A 509 18.80 12.78 -11.86
C VAL A 509 17.35 12.47 -12.17
N THR A 510 16.48 12.37 -11.17
CA THR A 510 15.04 12.17 -11.37
C THR A 510 14.26 13.34 -10.76
N VAL A 511 13.29 13.90 -11.50
CA VAL A 511 12.70 15.22 -11.20
C VAL A 511 11.22 15.11 -10.89
N GLN A 512 10.78 15.71 -9.77
CA GLN A 512 9.37 16.01 -9.50
C GLN A 512 8.97 17.35 -10.10
N TYR A 513 7.74 17.48 -10.58
CA TYR A 513 7.18 18.74 -11.08
C TYR A 513 5.69 18.84 -10.75
N ARG A 514 5.12 20.06 -10.69
CA ARG A 514 3.69 20.24 -10.39
C ARG A 514 2.80 19.58 -11.43
N LEU A 515 1.66 19.04 -10.97
CA LEU A 515 0.74 18.22 -11.77
C LEU A 515 -0.70 18.79 -11.74
N GLY A 516 -1.53 18.32 -12.67
CA GLY A 516 -2.96 18.59 -12.77
C GLY A 516 -3.27 20.09 -12.76
N THR A 517 -4.33 20.45 -12.04
CA THR A 517 -4.73 21.85 -11.83
C THR A 517 -3.55 22.71 -11.37
N LEU A 518 -2.78 22.28 -10.36
CA LEU A 518 -1.71 23.09 -9.77
C LEU A 518 -0.50 23.31 -10.71
N GLY A 519 -0.27 22.41 -11.66
CA GLY A 519 0.84 22.48 -12.61
C GLY A 519 0.49 23.10 -13.96
N PHE A 520 -0.76 22.98 -14.41
CA PHE A 520 -1.11 23.21 -15.82
C PHE A 520 -2.38 24.05 -16.05
N LEU A 521 -3.08 24.49 -14.99
CA LEU A 521 -4.17 25.45 -15.14
C LEU A 521 -3.68 26.74 -15.81
N SER A 522 -4.45 27.25 -16.77
CA SER A 522 -4.14 28.50 -17.47
C SER A 522 -5.40 29.31 -17.74
N THR A 523 -5.32 30.62 -17.50
CA THR A 523 -6.30 31.62 -17.95
C THR A 523 -5.96 32.18 -19.33
N GLU A 524 -4.87 31.70 -19.96
CA GLU A 524 -4.36 32.17 -21.26
C GLU A 524 -4.15 33.70 -21.30
N ASP A 525 -3.78 34.27 -20.16
CA ASP A 525 -3.39 35.66 -19.99
C ASP A 525 -2.24 35.74 -18.97
N SER A 526 -1.88 36.95 -18.53
CA SER A 526 -0.78 37.12 -17.58
C SER A 526 -1.13 36.75 -16.14
N LEU A 527 -2.40 36.52 -15.80
CA LEU A 527 -2.84 36.24 -14.43
C LEU A 527 -2.37 34.85 -13.99
N ILE A 528 -2.74 33.83 -14.76
CA ILE A 528 -2.32 32.43 -14.61
C ILE A 528 -1.88 31.94 -16.01
N PRO A 529 -0.64 32.19 -16.43
CA PRO A 529 -0.21 31.90 -17.80
C PRO A 529 -0.15 30.39 -18.12
N GLY A 530 0.00 29.53 -17.10
CA GLY A 530 0.07 28.07 -17.27
C GLY A 530 1.50 27.53 -17.39
N ASN A 531 1.59 26.26 -17.77
CA ASN A 531 2.83 25.48 -17.95
C ASN A 531 3.76 25.48 -16.72
N PHE A 532 3.23 25.63 -15.51
CA PHE A 532 4.07 25.67 -14.30
C PHE A 532 4.87 24.38 -14.12
N GLY A 533 4.29 23.21 -14.39
CA GLY A 533 5.00 21.94 -14.38
C GLY A 533 6.15 21.86 -15.39
N LEU A 534 6.00 22.40 -16.61
CA LEU A 534 7.11 22.47 -17.58
C LEU A 534 8.19 23.46 -17.16
N LYS A 535 7.80 24.58 -16.54
CA LYS A 535 8.74 25.57 -15.97
C LYS A 535 9.51 24.99 -14.78
N ASP A 536 8.88 24.13 -13.99
CA ASP A 536 9.52 23.39 -12.90
C ASP A 536 10.61 22.48 -13.45
N GLN A 537 10.32 21.74 -14.52
CA GLN A 537 11.31 20.89 -15.20
C GLN A 537 12.48 21.72 -15.77
N ALA A 538 12.20 22.88 -16.39
CA ALA A 538 13.26 23.78 -16.86
C ALA A 538 14.10 24.36 -15.71
N MET A 539 13.47 24.69 -14.57
CA MET A 539 14.18 25.11 -13.36
C MET A 539 15.06 23.99 -12.80
N ALA A 540 14.57 22.76 -12.78
CA ALA A 540 15.35 21.60 -12.37
C ALA A 540 16.57 21.40 -13.27
N LEU A 541 16.43 21.52 -14.60
CA LEU A 541 17.57 21.48 -15.52
C LEU A 541 18.57 22.61 -15.29
N LYS A 542 18.07 23.83 -15.01
CA LYS A 542 18.93 24.96 -14.65
C LYS A 542 19.70 24.67 -13.36
N TRP A 543 19.02 24.11 -12.35
CA TRP A 543 19.67 23.68 -11.12
C TRP A 543 20.72 22.59 -11.40
N VAL A 544 20.40 21.57 -12.20
CA VAL A 544 21.36 20.52 -12.58
C VAL A 544 22.57 21.14 -13.28
N LYS A 545 22.37 22.01 -14.27
CA LYS A 545 23.44 22.71 -14.98
C LYS A 545 24.37 23.47 -14.03
N GLU A 546 23.81 24.08 -13.01
CA GLU A 546 24.58 24.86 -12.05
C GLU A 546 25.31 23.97 -11.02
N ASN A 547 24.73 22.86 -10.53
CA ASN A 547 25.19 22.19 -9.30
C ASN A 547 25.72 20.75 -9.50
N ILE A 548 25.48 20.10 -10.64
CA ILE A 548 25.68 18.64 -10.77
C ILE A 548 27.16 18.21 -10.77
N ASP A 549 28.08 19.13 -11.02
CA ASP A 549 29.52 18.89 -10.98
C ASP A 549 30.00 18.52 -9.57
N GLU A 550 29.38 19.08 -8.52
CA GLU A 550 29.64 18.73 -7.12
C GLU A 550 29.28 17.27 -6.79
N TYR A 551 28.43 16.64 -7.61
CA TYR A 551 27.99 15.25 -7.49
C TYR A 551 28.69 14.30 -8.49
N GLY A 552 29.72 14.79 -9.19
CA GLY A 552 30.48 14.02 -10.17
C GLY A 552 29.94 14.06 -11.61
N GLY A 553 28.87 14.81 -11.86
CA GLY A 553 28.26 14.93 -13.19
C GLY A 553 28.96 15.97 -14.07
N ASN A 554 28.82 15.82 -15.38
CA ASN A 554 29.31 16.77 -16.38
C ASN A 554 28.18 17.76 -16.72
N PRO A 555 28.26 19.03 -16.27
CA PRO A 555 27.22 20.01 -16.54
C PRO A 555 27.10 20.36 -18.03
N ASP A 556 28.10 20.06 -18.86
CA ASP A 556 28.09 20.31 -20.30
C ASP A 556 27.53 19.13 -21.12
N LEU A 557 27.26 17.98 -20.49
CA LEU A 557 26.69 16.79 -21.13
C LEU A 557 25.47 16.30 -20.36
N ILE A 558 24.37 17.06 -20.48
CA ILE A 558 23.08 16.76 -19.88
C ILE A 558 22.13 16.25 -20.97
N VAL A 559 21.58 15.05 -20.79
CA VAL A 559 20.57 14.44 -21.67
C VAL A 559 19.30 14.19 -20.88
N ALA A 560 18.17 14.67 -21.41
CA ALA A 560 16.87 14.44 -20.78
C ALA A 560 16.19 13.21 -21.38
N PHE A 561 15.49 12.44 -20.56
CA PHE A 561 14.65 11.33 -21.04
C PHE A 561 13.36 11.24 -20.23
N GLY A 562 12.33 10.65 -20.82
CA GLY A 562 11.04 10.54 -20.17
C GLY A 562 10.07 9.70 -20.97
N GLU A 563 9.03 9.22 -20.28
CA GLU A 563 7.99 8.37 -20.86
C GLU A 563 6.62 9.06 -20.82
N SER A 564 5.80 8.83 -21.84
CA SER A 564 4.46 9.39 -21.97
C SER A 564 4.47 10.93 -21.92
N ALA A 565 3.74 11.55 -21.00
CA ALA A 565 3.82 12.99 -20.73
C ALA A 565 5.26 13.49 -20.42
N GLY A 566 6.11 12.63 -19.84
CA GLY A 566 7.54 12.87 -19.66
C GLY A 566 8.31 12.84 -20.98
N GLY A 567 7.94 11.95 -21.90
CA GLY A 567 8.50 11.90 -23.26
C GLY A 567 8.14 13.15 -24.07
N ALA A 568 6.88 13.59 -23.96
CA ALA A 568 6.43 14.87 -24.51
C ALA A 568 7.16 16.04 -23.85
N SER A 569 7.36 16.00 -22.53
CA SER A 569 8.16 17.00 -21.78
C SER A 569 9.58 17.12 -22.32
N VAL A 570 10.27 16.00 -22.60
CA VAL A 570 11.61 16.04 -23.22
C VAL A 570 11.57 16.73 -24.58
N HIS A 571 10.56 16.44 -25.40
CA HIS A 571 10.40 17.09 -26.70
C HIS A 571 10.10 18.59 -26.55
N TYR A 572 9.31 18.99 -25.54
CA TYR A 572 9.12 20.39 -25.16
C TYR A 572 10.45 21.06 -24.78
N LEU A 573 11.26 20.41 -23.95
CA LEU A 573 12.53 20.94 -23.43
C LEU A 573 13.57 21.15 -24.54
N LEU A 574 13.51 20.37 -25.63
CA LEU A 574 14.35 20.58 -26.82
C LEU A 574 13.98 21.84 -27.61
N THR A 575 12.74 22.33 -27.45
CA THR A 575 12.23 23.51 -28.19
C THR A 575 12.25 24.79 -27.35
N SER A 576 12.06 24.68 -26.03
CA SER A 576 11.87 25.84 -25.15
C SER A 576 13.17 26.64 -24.98
N PRO A 577 13.11 27.99 -25.04
CA PRO A 577 14.25 28.85 -24.75
C PRO A 577 14.72 28.75 -23.28
N LEU A 578 13.93 28.18 -22.38
CA LEU A 578 14.32 28.02 -20.97
C LEU A 578 15.24 26.81 -20.73
N SER A 579 15.36 25.90 -21.70
CA SER A 579 16.05 24.60 -21.50
C SER A 579 16.90 24.14 -22.68
N ARG A 580 16.61 24.57 -23.92
CA ARG A 580 17.27 24.04 -25.12
C ARG A 580 18.77 24.27 -25.17
N ASP A 581 19.28 25.29 -24.48
CA ASP A 581 20.72 25.58 -24.40
C ASP A 581 21.43 24.76 -23.31
N ILE A 582 20.66 24.17 -22.38
CA ILE A 582 21.15 23.35 -21.27
C ILE A 582 21.35 21.89 -21.72
N ILE A 583 20.33 21.29 -22.34
CA ILE A 583 20.37 19.90 -22.74
C ILE A 583 21.11 19.71 -24.07
N LYS A 584 21.78 18.56 -24.23
CA LYS A 584 22.54 18.22 -25.44
C LYS A 584 21.86 17.18 -26.32
N GLY A 585 20.82 16.54 -25.82
CA GLY A 585 19.99 15.59 -26.55
C GLY A 585 18.81 15.15 -25.70
N GLY A 586 17.90 14.39 -26.31
CA GLY A 586 16.69 13.91 -25.63
C GLY A 586 16.25 12.51 -26.06
N ILE A 587 15.63 11.77 -25.15
CA ILE A 587 14.94 10.51 -25.43
C ILE A 587 13.46 10.64 -25.05
N SER A 588 12.58 10.64 -26.05
CA SER A 588 11.13 10.74 -25.90
C SER A 588 10.47 9.37 -26.06
N GLN A 589 10.10 8.75 -24.95
CA GLN A 589 9.49 7.42 -24.95
C GLN A 589 7.97 7.58 -25.00
N SER A 590 7.33 7.05 -26.04
CA SER A 590 5.86 7.01 -26.18
C SER A 590 5.17 8.36 -25.93
N GLY A 591 5.78 9.48 -26.35
CA GLY A 591 5.21 10.81 -26.14
C GLY A 591 5.94 11.91 -26.90
N VAL A 592 5.22 12.70 -27.68
CA VAL A 592 5.77 13.77 -28.52
C VAL A 592 4.79 14.95 -28.64
N LEU A 593 5.29 16.12 -29.06
CA LEU A 593 4.50 17.36 -29.25
C LEU A 593 3.33 17.23 -30.24
N ASP A 594 3.45 16.33 -31.21
CA ASP A 594 2.44 16.12 -32.25
C ASP A 594 1.22 15.34 -31.75
N ALA A 595 1.24 14.82 -30.52
CA ALA A 595 0.13 14.06 -29.98
C ALA A 595 -1.05 14.98 -29.63
N PRO A 596 -2.31 14.55 -29.88
CA PRO A 596 -3.48 15.39 -29.64
C PRO A 596 -3.64 15.78 -28.17
N TRP A 597 -3.16 14.94 -27.25
CA TRP A 597 -3.16 15.18 -25.81
C TRP A 597 -2.02 16.11 -25.36
N ALA A 598 -1.00 16.40 -26.19
CA ALA A 598 0.18 17.12 -25.76
C ALA A 598 0.02 18.64 -25.72
N LEU A 599 -0.86 19.25 -26.52
CA LEU A 599 -1.01 20.70 -26.63
C LEU A 599 -2.47 21.13 -26.68
N SER A 600 -2.86 22.08 -25.83
CA SER A 600 -4.20 22.66 -25.82
C SER A 600 -4.44 23.56 -27.04
N PRO A 601 -5.60 23.48 -27.71
CA PRO A 601 -6.02 24.52 -28.64
C PRO A 601 -6.35 25.81 -27.86
N PRO A 602 -6.23 26.97 -28.51
CA PRO A 602 -6.55 28.26 -27.91
C PRO A 602 -7.97 28.31 -27.34
N GLY A 603 -8.16 28.94 -26.18
CA GLY A 603 -9.46 29.18 -25.55
C GLY A 603 -9.92 28.05 -24.61
N ARG A 604 -9.49 26.80 -24.86
CA ARG A 604 -9.91 25.64 -24.05
C ARG A 604 -9.43 25.75 -22.61
N ALA A 605 -8.15 26.08 -22.41
CA ALA A 605 -7.58 26.13 -21.07
C ALA A 605 -8.25 27.19 -20.22
N ARG A 606 -8.53 28.38 -20.79
CA ARG A 606 -9.30 29.44 -20.13
C ARG A 606 -10.68 28.96 -19.71
N LYS A 607 -11.42 28.26 -20.59
CA LYS A 607 -12.74 27.70 -20.26
C LYS A 607 -12.66 26.74 -19.09
N TYR A 608 -11.65 25.86 -19.05
CA TYR A 608 -11.45 24.94 -17.93
C TYR A 608 -11.08 25.67 -16.64
N ALA A 609 -10.24 26.71 -16.72
CA ALA A 609 -9.91 27.54 -15.56
C ALA A 609 -11.12 28.24 -14.96
N MET A 610 -12.03 28.76 -15.78
CA MET A 610 -13.29 29.34 -15.30
C MET A 610 -14.20 28.27 -14.67
N HIS A 611 -14.25 27.07 -15.24
CA HIS A 611 -15.04 25.98 -14.66
C HIS A 611 -14.48 25.52 -13.30
N VAL A 612 -13.16 25.45 -13.16
CA VAL A 612 -12.51 25.24 -11.85
C VAL A 612 -12.90 26.34 -10.87
N ALA A 613 -12.89 27.61 -11.29
CA ALA A 613 -13.30 28.74 -10.47
C ALA A 613 -14.74 28.59 -9.95
N ASP A 614 -15.66 28.22 -10.83
CA ASP A 614 -17.06 27.97 -10.47
C ASP A 614 -17.19 26.83 -9.45
N MET A 615 -16.49 25.70 -9.67
CA MET A 615 -16.55 24.54 -8.78
C MET A 615 -16.07 24.83 -7.36
N VAL A 616 -15.06 25.69 -7.21
CA VAL A 616 -14.48 26.01 -5.91
C VAL A 616 -15.04 27.29 -5.28
N GLY A 617 -16.05 27.89 -5.91
CA GLY A 617 -16.70 29.11 -5.41
C GLY A 617 -15.86 30.38 -5.57
N CYS A 618 -14.87 30.38 -6.46
CA CYS A 618 -14.12 31.57 -6.83
C CYS A 618 -14.89 32.39 -7.87
N GLY A 619 -15.84 33.20 -7.40
CA GLY A 619 -16.50 34.22 -8.22
C GLY A 619 -15.51 35.28 -8.72
N LYS A 620 -15.83 35.96 -9.83
CA LYS A 620 -14.90 36.87 -10.52
C LYS A 620 -14.30 37.94 -9.59
N ASP A 621 -12.98 37.93 -9.60
CA ASP A 621 -11.96 38.85 -9.10
C ASP A 621 -11.73 39.09 -7.59
N PRO A 622 -10.45 39.04 -7.15
CA PRO A 622 -9.27 38.67 -7.94
C PRO A 622 -9.04 37.14 -7.88
N LEU A 623 -9.19 36.48 -9.04
CA LEU A 623 -9.28 35.01 -9.18
C LEU A 623 -8.06 34.27 -8.63
N LEU A 624 -6.86 34.81 -8.89
CA LEU A 624 -5.61 34.20 -8.44
C LEU A 624 -5.54 34.14 -6.91
N GLU A 625 -5.88 35.24 -6.23
CA GLU A 625 -5.89 35.32 -4.77
C GLU A 625 -6.92 34.36 -4.18
N CYS A 626 -8.07 34.20 -4.83
CA CYS A 626 -9.05 33.20 -4.44
C CYS A 626 -8.44 31.78 -4.51
N PHE A 627 -7.85 31.40 -5.65
CA PHE A 627 -7.17 30.11 -5.77
C PHE A 627 -6.00 29.94 -4.79
N GLN A 628 -5.25 30.99 -4.49
CA GLN A 628 -4.17 30.95 -3.50
C GLN A 628 -4.68 30.80 -2.06
N SER A 629 -5.93 31.20 -1.78
CA SER A 629 -6.53 31.09 -0.45
C SER A 629 -7.11 29.72 -0.12
N LEU A 630 -7.39 28.90 -1.15
CA LEU A 630 -8.02 27.60 -0.99
C LEU A 630 -7.03 26.50 -0.54
N PRO A 631 -7.50 25.40 0.06
CA PRO A 631 -6.72 24.20 0.20
C PRO A 631 -6.29 23.66 -1.17
N ALA A 632 -5.02 23.27 -1.29
CA ALA A 632 -4.46 22.78 -2.55
C ALA A 632 -5.11 21.48 -3.02
N GLU A 633 -5.44 20.60 -2.07
CA GLU A 633 -6.11 19.34 -2.29
C GLU A 633 -7.50 19.53 -2.91
N GLN A 634 -8.20 20.62 -2.58
CA GLN A 634 -9.49 20.96 -3.16
C GLN A 634 -9.35 21.33 -4.64
N LEU A 635 -8.34 22.14 -5.00
CA LEU A 635 -8.05 22.49 -6.38
C LEU A 635 -7.55 21.29 -7.20
N ALA A 636 -6.73 20.42 -6.61
CA ALA A 636 -6.28 19.22 -7.29
C ALA A 636 -7.41 18.21 -7.51
N ALA A 637 -8.38 18.15 -6.60
CA ALA A 637 -9.53 17.25 -6.72
C ALA A 637 -10.45 17.58 -7.91
N THR A 638 -10.51 18.84 -8.36
CA THR A 638 -11.36 19.24 -9.50
C THR A 638 -10.97 18.57 -10.81
N ASP A 639 -9.73 18.08 -10.92
CA ASP A 639 -9.23 17.38 -12.10
C ASP A 639 -10.10 16.16 -12.47
N ALA A 640 -10.64 15.44 -11.48
CA ALA A 640 -11.49 14.28 -11.71
C ALA A 640 -12.82 14.64 -12.39
N GLU A 641 -13.35 15.83 -12.14
CA GLU A 641 -14.67 16.28 -12.64
C GLU A 641 -14.70 16.52 -14.16
N PHE A 642 -13.54 16.64 -14.81
CA PHE A 642 -13.44 16.79 -16.26
C PHE A 642 -13.47 15.45 -17.01
N THR A 643 -13.41 14.34 -16.27
CA THR A 643 -13.41 13.00 -16.86
C THR A 643 -14.84 12.60 -17.23
N THR A 644 -15.07 12.16 -18.47
CA THR A 644 -16.43 11.88 -18.98
C THR A 644 -16.72 10.41 -19.25
N TRP A 645 -15.68 9.60 -19.45
CA TRP A 645 -15.77 8.16 -19.68
C TRP A 645 -14.45 7.51 -19.32
N ASP A 646 -14.46 6.44 -18.52
CA ASP A 646 -13.23 5.86 -17.95
C ASP A 646 -12.37 6.96 -17.27
N PHE A 647 -11.12 7.17 -17.71
CA PHE A 647 -10.26 8.28 -17.33
C PHE A 647 -10.03 9.28 -18.49
N ASP A 648 -10.89 9.27 -19.51
CA ASP A 648 -10.85 10.21 -20.64
C ASP A 648 -11.55 11.55 -20.35
N PRO A 649 -10.98 12.69 -20.79
CA PRO A 649 -9.75 12.79 -21.56
C PRO A 649 -8.52 12.44 -20.70
N VAL A 650 -7.58 11.67 -21.28
CA VAL A 650 -6.38 11.21 -20.55
C VAL A 650 -5.61 12.38 -19.94
N VAL A 651 -5.51 13.50 -20.65
CA VAL A 651 -4.88 14.75 -20.20
C VAL A 651 -5.93 15.86 -20.18
N VAL A 652 -6.36 16.28 -19.00
CA VAL A 652 -7.36 17.36 -18.84
C VAL A 652 -6.72 18.73 -19.08
N PHE A 653 -5.69 19.05 -18.29
CA PHE A 653 -4.97 20.33 -18.37
C PHE A 653 -3.74 20.16 -19.25
N GLN A 654 -3.92 20.34 -20.55
CA GLN A 654 -2.84 20.24 -21.53
C GLN A 654 -1.93 21.47 -21.46
N PRO A 655 -0.62 21.35 -21.75
CA PRO A 655 0.26 22.49 -22.00
C PRO A 655 -0.34 23.49 -22.99
N VAL A 656 -0.07 24.79 -22.78
CA VAL A 656 -0.66 25.91 -23.55
C VAL A 656 0.42 26.78 -24.19
N ILE A 657 0.11 27.44 -25.30
CA ILE A 657 0.94 28.55 -25.80
C ILE A 657 0.66 29.76 -24.91
N GLU A 658 1.70 30.25 -24.23
CA GLU A 658 1.57 31.34 -23.27
C GLU A 658 1.59 32.71 -23.95
N VAL A 659 0.98 33.69 -23.29
CA VAL A 659 1.19 35.10 -23.62
C VAL A 659 2.68 35.45 -23.55
N LYS A 660 3.14 36.30 -24.47
CA LYS A 660 4.55 36.68 -24.58
C LYS A 660 4.98 37.52 -23.36
N ASN A 661 5.54 36.86 -22.35
CA ASN A 661 6.10 37.49 -21.15
C ASN A 661 7.51 36.96 -20.84
N ASN A 662 8.19 37.58 -19.87
CA ASN A 662 9.47 37.08 -19.36
C ASN A 662 9.23 35.83 -18.51
N GLY A 663 9.92 34.74 -18.85
CA GLY A 663 9.76 33.45 -18.17
C GLY A 663 8.62 32.56 -18.68
N ALA A 664 7.95 32.91 -19.78
CA ALA A 664 7.09 31.97 -20.50
C ALA A 664 7.93 30.79 -21.03
N PHE A 665 7.42 29.58 -20.84
CA PHE A 665 8.06 28.36 -21.32
C PHE A 665 7.90 28.21 -22.83
N MET A 666 6.74 28.60 -23.35
CA MET A 666 6.38 28.42 -24.76
C MET A 666 5.54 29.61 -25.25
N LYS A 667 6.09 30.39 -26.18
CA LYS A 667 5.50 31.66 -26.67
C LYS A 667 4.88 31.56 -28.07
N GLU A 668 5.14 30.44 -28.74
CA GLU A 668 4.68 30.10 -30.08
C GLU A 668 4.48 28.59 -30.15
N ASP A 669 3.92 28.11 -31.25
CA ASP A 669 3.72 26.67 -31.44
C ASP A 669 5.09 25.96 -31.51
N PRO A 670 5.40 25.07 -30.56
CA PRO A 670 6.72 24.43 -30.47
C PRO A 670 6.98 23.50 -31.65
N ARG A 671 5.93 23.08 -32.37
CA ARG A 671 6.02 22.28 -33.59
C ARG A 671 6.48 23.10 -34.78
N THR A 672 6.61 24.42 -34.65
CA THR A 672 7.19 25.28 -35.71
C THR A 672 8.68 25.56 -35.47
N ILE A 673 9.21 25.19 -34.30
CA ILE A 673 10.59 25.40 -33.93
C ILE A 673 11.45 24.28 -34.53
N GLU A 674 12.49 24.66 -35.26
CA GLU A 674 13.48 23.72 -35.77
C GLU A 674 14.36 23.19 -34.62
N VAL A 675 14.49 21.87 -34.51
CA VAL A 675 15.33 21.21 -33.51
C VAL A 675 16.44 20.42 -34.22
N THR A 676 17.68 20.84 -33.97
CA THR A 676 18.88 20.24 -34.55
C THR A 676 19.65 19.32 -33.60
N LEU A 677 19.26 19.30 -32.32
CA LEU A 677 19.87 18.43 -31.30
C LEU A 677 19.57 16.94 -31.57
N PRO A 678 20.49 16.02 -31.19
CA PRO A 678 20.26 14.59 -31.24
C PRO A 678 19.04 14.14 -30.44
N TRP A 679 18.20 13.31 -31.05
CA TRP A 679 16.94 12.90 -30.46
C TRP A 679 16.64 11.42 -30.74
N VAL A 680 16.17 10.72 -29.71
CA VAL A 680 15.63 9.37 -29.79
C VAL A 680 14.14 9.44 -29.49
N THR A 681 13.33 8.72 -30.25
CA THR A 681 11.92 8.47 -29.89
C THR A 681 11.54 7.02 -30.15
N GLY A 682 10.49 6.53 -29.50
CA GLY A 682 9.97 5.22 -29.83
C GLY A 682 8.61 4.96 -29.21
N ILE A 683 8.05 3.82 -29.59
CA ILE A 683 6.76 3.32 -29.11
C ILE A 683 6.85 1.83 -28.81
N THR A 684 5.93 1.33 -28.00
CA THR A 684 5.72 -0.10 -27.78
C THR A 684 4.72 -0.65 -28.80
N ASN A 685 4.72 -1.96 -29.05
CA ASN A 685 3.83 -2.59 -30.02
C ASN A 685 2.37 -2.75 -29.55
N GLY A 686 2.09 -2.42 -28.28
CA GLY A 686 0.79 -2.53 -27.64
C GLY A 686 0.46 -1.31 -26.78
N GLU A 687 0.82 -0.10 -27.20
CA GLU A 687 0.52 1.16 -26.48
C GLU A 687 -0.93 1.22 -25.95
N GLY A 688 -1.90 0.87 -26.80
CA GLY A 688 -3.32 0.90 -26.45
C GLY A 688 -3.75 -0.10 -25.36
N ASN A 689 -2.90 -1.08 -25.01
CA ASN A 689 -3.19 -2.03 -23.94
C ASN A 689 -3.42 -1.33 -22.58
N LEU A 690 -2.86 -0.13 -22.40
CA LEU A 690 -3.09 0.71 -21.21
C LEU A 690 -4.60 0.90 -20.97
N LYS A 691 -5.35 1.19 -22.04
CA LYS A 691 -6.79 1.40 -21.98
C LYS A 691 -7.56 0.10 -21.88
N SER A 692 -7.17 -0.90 -22.66
CA SER A 692 -7.85 -2.20 -22.62
C SER A 692 -7.74 -2.85 -21.25
N ALA A 693 -6.57 -2.77 -20.60
CA ALA A 693 -6.36 -3.27 -19.24
C ALA A 693 -7.22 -2.53 -18.20
N ALA A 694 -7.38 -1.21 -18.35
CA ALA A 694 -8.25 -0.43 -17.47
C ALA A 694 -9.73 -0.82 -17.64
N LEU A 695 -10.21 -0.96 -18.88
CA LEU A 695 -11.61 -1.27 -19.17
C LEU A 695 -12.03 -2.68 -18.72
N ILE A 696 -11.18 -3.69 -18.89
CA ILE A 696 -11.52 -5.06 -18.45
C ILE A 696 -11.61 -5.20 -16.92
N ASN A 697 -11.00 -4.29 -16.17
CA ASN A 697 -11.03 -4.26 -14.71
C ASN A 697 -12.16 -3.36 -14.15
N GLN A 698 -12.99 -2.79 -15.02
CA GLN A 698 -14.14 -1.97 -14.64
C GLN A 698 -15.46 -2.72 -14.74
N ASP A 699 -16.51 -2.10 -14.20
CA ASP A 699 -17.87 -2.60 -14.34
C ASP A 699 -18.23 -2.72 -15.85
N PRO A 700 -18.83 -3.84 -16.29
CA PRO A 700 -19.21 -4.02 -17.70
C PRO A 700 -20.08 -2.91 -18.30
N SER A 701 -20.84 -2.19 -17.47
CA SER A 701 -21.67 -1.05 -17.87
C SER A 701 -20.86 0.12 -18.45
N VAL A 702 -19.56 0.24 -18.11
CA VAL A 702 -18.68 1.27 -18.70
C VAL A 702 -18.52 1.08 -20.20
N LEU A 703 -18.43 -0.18 -20.65
CA LEU A 703 -18.35 -0.50 -22.08
C LEU A 703 -19.73 -0.41 -22.75
N ASP A 704 -20.81 -0.70 -22.04
CA ASP A 704 -22.17 -0.48 -22.55
C ASP A 704 -22.43 1.01 -22.79
N TYR A 705 -22.04 1.87 -21.85
CA TYR A 705 -22.10 3.32 -22.02
C TYR A 705 -21.30 3.79 -23.24
N PHE A 706 -20.12 3.23 -23.50
CA PHE A 706 -19.34 3.53 -24.71
C PHE A 706 -20.14 3.23 -25.98
N ILE A 707 -20.78 2.06 -26.05
CA ILE A 707 -21.57 1.63 -27.20
C ILE A 707 -22.75 2.57 -27.42
N GLU A 708 -23.47 2.91 -26.35
CA GLU A 708 -24.66 3.78 -26.39
C GLU A 708 -24.30 5.25 -26.71
N ASN A 709 -23.10 5.71 -26.33
CA ASN A 709 -22.69 7.11 -26.39
C ASN A 709 -21.42 7.32 -27.23
N ILE A 710 -21.20 6.46 -28.23
CA ILE A 710 -19.92 6.38 -28.96
C ILE A 710 -19.46 7.73 -29.53
N ASP A 711 -20.36 8.55 -30.08
CA ASP A 711 -19.99 9.84 -30.67
C ASP A 711 -19.47 10.83 -29.61
N LYS A 712 -20.12 10.88 -28.45
CA LYS A 712 -19.70 11.73 -27.33
C LYS A 712 -18.35 11.28 -26.77
N VAL A 713 -18.15 9.98 -26.63
CA VAL A 713 -16.90 9.42 -26.10
C VAL A 713 -15.76 9.61 -27.10
N LEU A 714 -15.98 9.33 -28.39
CA LEU A 714 -14.98 9.55 -29.43
C LEU A 714 -14.59 11.02 -29.56
N ALA A 715 -15.54 11.95 -29.44
CA ALA A 715 -15.22 13.38 -29.43
C ALA A 715 -14.27 13.74 -28.26
N THR A 716 -14.47 13.13 -27.09
CA THR A 716 -13.59 13.29 -25.93
C THR A 716 -12.20 12.70 -26.20
N ILE A 717 -12.12 11.47 -26.72
CA ILE A 717 -10.85 10.80 -27.05
C ILE A 717 -10.05 11.59 -28.10
N LEU A 718 -10.74 12.19 -29.06
CA LEU A 718 -10.15 13.00 -30.14
C LEU A 718 -9.82 14.43 -29.72
N TYR A 719 -10.18 14.86 -28.51
CA TYR A 719 -10.04 16.24 -28.05
C TYR A 719 -10.71 17.25 -29.00
N ILE A 720 -11.92 16.96 -29.49
CA ILE A 720 -12.68 17.86 -30.36
C ILE A 720 -13.97 18.34 -29.66
N ASP A 721 -14.36 19.60 -29.91
CA ASP A 721 -15.70 20.05 -29.54
C ASP A 721 -16.68 19.44 -30.57
N PRO A 722 -17.75 18.73 -30.15
CA PRO A 722 -18.76 18.24 -31.09
C PRO A 722 -19.41 19.34 -31.94
N LYS A 723 -19.33 20.61 -31.50
CA LYS A 723 -19.82 21.77 -32.26
C LYS A 723 -18.84 22.26 -33.32
N THR A 724 -17.60 21.77 -33.35
CA THR A 724 -16.63 22.12 -34.39
C THR A 724 -17.20 21.71 -35.75
N PRO A 725 -17.19 22.60 -36.77
CA PRO A 725 -17.69 22.22 -38.07
C PRO A 725 -16.93 21.02 -38.64
N MET A 726 -17.67 20.12 -39.30
CA MET A 726 -17.18 18.82 -39.80
C MET A 726 -16.78 17.79 -38.71
N ALA A 727 -17.04 18.04 -37.41
CA ALA A 727 -16.82 17.06 -36.35
C ALA A 727 -17.56 15.74 -36.62
N ASP A 728 -18.82 15.78 -37.05
CA ASP A 728 -19.59 14.56 -37.39
C ASP A 728 -18.94 13.73 -38.51
N GLN A 729 -18.34 14.39 -39.50
CA GLN A 729 -17.65 13.70 -40.59
C GLN A 729 -16.37 13.02 -40.09
N LEU A 730 -15.60 13.71 -39.24
CA LEU A 730 -14.44 13.14 -38.57
C LEU A 730 -14.83 11.93 -37.70
N LEU A 731 -15.85 12.06 -36.86
CA LEU A 731 -16.37 10.98 -36.02
C LEU A 731 -16.80 9.78 -36.87
N ASN A 732 -17.53 10.01 -37.97
CA ASN A 732 -17.93 8.94 -38.89
C ASN A 732 -16.73 8.26 -39.56
N MET A 733 -15.68 9.01 -39.94
CA MET A 733 -14.45 8.42 -40.47
C MET A 733 -13.76 7.50 -39.45
N VAL A 734 -13.70 7.91 -38.18
CA VAL A 734 -13.11 7.12 -37.10
C VAL A 734 -13.96 5.89 -36.81
N LYS A 735 -15.29 6.04 -36.66
CA LYS A 735 -16.21 4.91 -36.48
C LYS A 735 -16.12 3.89 -37.61
N ASN A 736 -16.11 4.36 -38.86
CA ASN A 736 -15.99 3.47 -40.02
C ASN A 736 -14.65 2.73 -40.08
N ARG A 737 -13.58 3.27 -39.49
CA ARG A 737 -12.27 2.63 -39.48
C ARG A 737 -12.12 1.60 -38.36
N TYR A 738 -12.63 1.91 -37.16
CA TYR A 738 -12.34 1.12 -35.95
C TYR A 738 -13.59 0.42 -35.40
N PHE A 739 -14.79 0.97 -35.52
CA PHE A 739 -15.97 0.50 -34.81
C PHE A 739 -17.11 0.10 -35.75
N GLN A 740 -16.81 -0.78 -36.71
CA GLN A 740 -17.82 -1.31 -37.65
C GLN A 740 -18.76 -2.35 -37.02
N ASN A 741 -18.29 -3.07 -35.99
CA ASN A 741 -19.08 -4.05 -35.25
C ASN A 741 -19.11 -3.70 -33.76
N LEU A 742 -20.27 -3.25 -33.28
CA LEU A 742 -20.49 -2.89 -31.86
C LEU A 742 -21.18 -4.00 -31.05
N THR A 743 -21.44 -5.17 -31.62
CA THR A 743 -22.14 -6.26 -30.91
C THR A 743 -21.18 -7.16 -30.12
N ASP A 744 -19.90 -7.18 -30.48
CA ASP A 744 -18.88 -7.98 -29.81
C ASP A 744 -17.96 -7.09 -28.95
N LYS A 745 -18.17 -7.15 -27.63
CA LYS A 745 -17.36 -6.42 -26.64
C LYS A 745 -15.86 -6.74 -26.74
N LYS A 746 -15.46 -7.95 -27.10
CA LYS A 746 -14.03 -8.30 -27.29
C LYS A 746 -13.45 -7.63 -28.51
N HIS A 747 -14.23 -7.57 -29.60
CA HIS A 747 -13.85 -6.84 -30.80
C HIS A 747 -13.70 -5.34 -30.52
N ILE A 748 -14.65 -4.74 -29.79
CA ILE A 748 -14.57 -3.32 -29.40
C ILE A 748 -13.28 -3.03 -28.62
N LEU A 749 -12.93 -3.84 -27.62
CA LEU A 749 -11.69 -3.66 -26.85
C LEU A 749 -10.44 -3.71 -27.72
N LYS A 750 -10.41 -4.59 -28.73
CA LYS A 750 -9.28 -4.70 -29.67
C LYS A 750 -9.18 -3.48 -30.58
N GLU A 751 -10.30 -2.98 -31.09
CA GLU A 751 -10.30 -1.80 -31.96
C GLU A 751 -10.06 -0.51 -31.15
N HIS A 752 -10.46 -0.50 -29.88
CA HIS A 752 -10.11 0.55 -28.93
C HIS A 752 -8.59 0.59 -28.66
N GLU A 753 -7.95 -0.57 -28.41
CA GLU A 753 -6.48 -0.68 -28.32
C GLU A 753 -5.81 -0.07 -29.56
N LYS A 754 -6.31 -0.45 -30.75
CA LYS A 754 -5.76 0.01 -32.03
C LYS A 754 -5.95 1.51 -32.26
N LEU A 755 -7.12 2.06 -31.91
CA LEU A 755 -7.37 3.50 -31.98
C LEU A 755 -6.35 4.27 -31.14
N PHE A 756 -6.11 3.86 -29.89
CA PHE A 756 -5.17 4.55 -29.01
C PHE A 756 -3.72 4.42 -29.49
N PHE A 757 -3.31 3.22 -29.94
CA PHE A 757 -1.99 3.03 -30.56
C PHE A 757 -1.79 3.99 -31.74
N ASP A 758 -2.76 4.03 -32.66
CA ASP A 758 -2.70 4.86 -33.87
C ASP A 758 -2.70 6.35 -33.52
N LEU A 759 -3.68 6.81 -32.74
CA LEU A 759 -3.99 8.23 -32.51
C LEU A 759 -3.04 8.92 -31.52
N TYR A 760 -2.69 8.25 -30.42
CA TYR A 760 -1.96 8.89 -29.32
C TYR A 760 -0.45 8.76 -29.46
N PHE A 761 0.03 7.77 -30.21
CA PHE A 761 1.45 7.40 -30.21
C PHE A 761 2.04 7.27 -31.61
N ALA A 762 1.54 6.33 -32.43
CA ALA A 762 2.18 5.99 -33.70
C ALA A 762 2.08 7.12 -34.75
N TYR A 763 0.89 7.68 -34.98
CA TYR A 763 0.71 8.81 -35.90
C TYR A 763 1.50 10.05 -35.45
N PRO A 764 1.38 10.51 -34.18
CA PRO A 764 2.17 11.62 -33.67
C PRO A 764 3.69 11.44 -33.79
N MET A 765 4.21 10.26 -33.39
CA MET A 765 5.65 9.96 -33.47
C MET A 765 6.16 10.07 -34.90
N LYS A 766 5.43 9.51 -35.86
CA LYS A 766 5.84 9.56 -37.27
C LYS A 766 5.90 11.00 -37.80
N LYS A 767 4.90 11.82 -37.48
CA LYS A 767 4.88 13.23 -37.86
C LYS A 767 6.01 14.03 -37.22
N ALA A 768 6.30 13.77 -35.94
CA ALA A 768 7.43 14.36 -35.24
C ALA A 768 8.78 13.96 -35.86
N LEU A 769 8.96 12.68 -36.22
CA LEU A 769 10.15 12.19 -36.90
C LEU A 769 10.36 12.84 -38.27
N GLU A 770 9.30 13.10 -39.03
CA GLU A 770 9.39 13.79 -40.32
C GLU A 770 9.81 15.25 -40.17
N ARG A 771 9.35 15.91 -39.10
CA ARG A 771 9.66 17.30 -38.80
C ARG A 771 11.07 17.52 -38.23
N HIS A 772 11.60 16.59 -37.44
CA HIS A 772 12.90 16.75 -36.78
C HIS A 772 14.04 16.79 -37.80
N THR A 773 14.89 17.83 -37.75
CA THR A 773 15.97 18.05 -38.72
C THR A 773 17.34 17.58 -38.23
N GLY A 774 17.55 17.49 -36.91
CA GLY A 774 18.77 16.96 -36.31
C GLY A 774 18.95 15.43 -36.44
N PRO A 775 20.05 14.86 -35.89
CA PRO A 775 20.22 13.43 -35.77
C PRO A 775 19.05 12.80 -35.02
N LYS A 776 18.38 11.83 -35.65
CA LYS A 776 17.18 11.19 -35.10
C LYS A 776 17.29 9.69 -35.15
N TYR A 777 16.79 9.06 -34.10
CA TYR A 777 16.78 7.62 -33.91
C TYR A 777 15.40 7.18 -33.49
N ALA A 778 14.95 6.04 -34.00
CA ALA A 778 13.64 5.50 -33.65
C ALA A 778 13.76 4.05 -33.20
N TYR A 779 13.01 3.69 -32.16
CA TYR A 779 12.86 2.30 -31.73
C TYR A 779 11.39 1.86 -31.75
N PHE A 780 11.19 0.55 -31.88
CA PHE A 780 9.89 -0.11 -31.75
C PHE A 780 10.05 -1.27 -30.79
N LEU A 781 9.37 -1.25 -29.65
CA LEU A 781 9.57 -2.23 -28.58
C LEU A 781 8.47 -3.27 -28.55
N SER A 782 8.85 -4.55 -28.61
CA SER A 782 7.91 -5.69 -28.56
C SER A 782 8.19 -6.65 -27.41
N HIS A 783 9.23 -6.42 -26.62
CA HIS A 783 9.47 -7.19 -25.41
C HIS A 783 8.40 -6.87 -24.36
N ARG A 784 7.53 -7.82 -24.07
CA ARG A 784 6.59 -7.74 -22.95
C ARG A 784 7.27 -8.31 -21.69
N PRO A 785 7.55 -7.48 -20.67
CA PRO A 785 8.10 -7.96 -19.41
C PRO A 785 7.06 -8.80 -18.66
N GLU A 786 7.51 -9.67 -17.76
CA GLU A 786 6.61 -10.42 -16.85
C GLU A 786 5.75 -9.47 -15.99
N HIS A 787 6.27 -8.29 -15.69
CA HIS A 787 5.59 -7.23 -14.94
C HIS A 787 5.27 -6.06 -15.84
N SER A 788 4.20 -6.22 -16.62
CA SER A 788 3.68 -5.17 -17.47
C SER A 788 2.85 -4.15 -16.68
N ILE A 789 2.85 -2.90 -17.14
CA ILE A 789 1.99 -1.82 -16.63
C ILE A 789 0.50 -2.22 -16.64
N THR A 790 0.08 -3.13 -17.53
CA THR A 790 -1.29 -3.66 -17.55
C THR A 790 -1.72 -4.28 -16.22
N ASP A 791 -0.77 -4.85 -15.48
CA ASP A 791 -1.03 -5.59 -14.24
C ASP A 791 -1.30 -4.65 -13.06
N MET A 792 -1.09 -3.34 -13.22
CA MET A 792 -1.35 -2.32 -12.19
C MET A 792 -2.81 -1.85 -12.12
N PHE A 793 -3.64 -2.18 -13.12
CA PHE A 793 -5.01 -1.67 -13.24
C PHE A 793 -6.04 -2.47 -12.43
N GLY A 794 -5.74 -3.72 -12.09
CA GLY A 794 -6.61 -4.55 -11.27
C GLY A 794 -6.26 -6.04 -11.35
N PRO A 795 -7.05 -6.90 -10.70
CA PRO A 795 -6.77 -8.33 -10.59
C PRO A 795 -6.93 -9.10 -11.92
N ILE A 796 -7.67 -8.54 -12.89
CA ILE A 796 -7.89 -9.18 -14.20
C ILE A 796 -6.73 -8.82 -15.12
N LYS A 797 -5.89 -9.81 -15.41
CA LYS A 797 -4.74 -9.65 -16.31
C LYS A 797 -5.19 -9.64 -17.77
N LEU A 798 -4.69 -8.68 -18.54
CA LEU A 798 -4.92 -8.61 -19.98
C LEU A 798 -4.14 -9.75 -20.68
N ASN A 799 -4.86 -10.61 -21.40
CA ASN A 799 -4.25 -11.69 -22.19
C ASN A 799 -3.69 -11.15 -23.51
N SER A 800 -2.55 -10.47 -23.45
CA SER A 800 -1.85 -9.91 -24.61
C SER A 800 -0.35 -10.22 -24.50
N SER A 801 0.28 -10.61 -25.61
CA SER A 801 1.73 -10.80 -25.69
C SER A 801 2.48 -9.51 -26.03
N LYS A 802 1.75 -8.40 -26.26
CA LYS A 802 2.34 -7.11 -26.62
C LYS A 802 2.82 -6.35 -25.39
N ALA A 803 3.88 -5.56 -25.60
CA ALA A 803 4.35 -4.59 -24.62
C ALA A 803 3.36 -3.42 -24.55
N CYS A 804 2.90 -3.11 -23.34
CA CYS A 804 2.01 -2.00 -23.04
C CYS A 804 2.73 -0.66 -23.07
N HIS A 805 1.98 0.44 -23.16
CA HIS A 805 2.48 1.77 -22.82
C HIS A 805 3.19 1.75 -21.46
N GLY A 806 4.41 2.29 -21.41
CA GLY A 806 5.26 2.35 -20.23
C GLY A 806 6.02 1.07 -19.86
N ASP A 807 5.91 -0.03 -20.61
CA ASP A 807 6.65 -1.27 -20.33
C ASP A 807 8.17 -1.14 -20.57
N ASP A 808 8.60 -0.13 -21.32
CA ASP A 808 10.02 0.22 -21.39
C ASP A 808 10.55 0.74 -20.04
N THR A 809 9.76 1.51 -19.28
CA THR A 809 10.16 1.96 -17.93
C THR A 809 10.32 0.81 -16.95
N THR A 810 9.59 -0.30 -17.11
CA THR A 810 9.79 -1.51 -16.29
C THR A 810 11.09 -2.24 -16.61
N SER A 811 11.66 -2.02 -17.78
CA SER A 811 12.99 -2.50 -18.15
C SER A 811 14.12 -1.50 -17.86
N LEU A 812 13.80 -0.23 -17.60
CA LEU A 812 14.79 0.80 -17.25
C LEU A 812 14.91 1.06 -15.74
N PHE A 813 13.84 0.81 -14.99
CA PHE A 813 13.76 1.06 -13.56
C PHE A 813 13.26 -0.19 -12.81
N ASP A 814 13.79 -0.41 -11.61
CA ASP A 814 13.33 -1.48 -10.74
C ASP A 814 11.94 -1.14 -10.18
N LYS A 815 10.93 -1.92 -10.61
CA LYS A 815 9.55 -1.82 -10.14
C LYS A 815 9.14 -2.96 -9.21
N SER A 816 10.07 -3.73 -8.65
CA SER A 816 9.78 -4.83 -7.73
C SER A 816 8.93 -4.41 -6.52
N ALA A 817 9.06 -3.16 -6.04
CA ALA A 817 8.20 -2.60 -5.00
C ALA A 817 6.71 -2.52 -5.41
N SER A 818 6.43 -2.35 -6.71
CA SER A 818 5.08 -2.39 -7.28
C SER A 818 4.61 -3.81 -7.60
N PHE A 819 5.53 -4.78 -7.67
CA PHE A 819 5.26 -6.19 -8.01
C PHE A 819 5.98 -7.17 -7.04
N PRO A 820 5.64 -7.18 -5.74
CA PRO A 820 6.44 -7.84 -4.70
C PRO A 820 6.38 -9.38 -4.67
N SER A 821 5.57 -10.04 -5.52
CA SER A 821 5.24 -11.46 -5.42
C SER A 821 5.93 -12.37 -6.44
N SER A 822 6.92 -11.89 -7.18
CA SER A 822 7.41 -12.58 -8.38
C SER A 822 8.92 -12.45 -8.57
N LYS A 823 9.53 -13.52 -9.07
CA LYS A 823 10.95 -13.55 -9.44
C LYS A 823 11.10 -13.00 -10.86
N GLU A 824 12.02 -12.04 -11.03
CA GLU A 824 12.43 -11.54 -12.35
C GLU A 824 12.83 -12.70 -13.27
N LYS A 825 12.35 -12.68 -14.51
CA LYS A 825 12.74 -13.67 -15.51
C LYS A 825 14.15 -13.38 -16.03
N PRO A 826 14.97 -14.41 -16.31
CA PRO A 826 16.30 -14.21 -16.90
C PRO A 826 16.27 -13.38 -18.19
N GLU A 827 15.24 -13.56 -19.01
CA GLU A 827 15.09 -12.85 -20.28
C GLU A 827 14.78 -11.37 -20.08
N ASP A 828 13.94 -11.03 -19.09
CA ASP A 828 13.61 -9.64 -18.74
C ASP A 828 14.85 -8.90 -18.23
N LYS A 829 15.65 -9.57 -17.39
CA LYS A 829 16.93 -9.03 -16.91
C LYS A 829 17.89 -8.74 -18.07
N GLN A 830 18.10 -9.71 -18.96
CA GLN A 830 19.00 -9.54 -20.11
C GLN A 830 18.53 -8.45 -21.06
N PHE A 831 17.21 -8.34 -21.29
CA PHE A 831 16.63 -7.27 -22.08
C PHE A 831 16.87 -5.91 -21.42
N SER A 832 16.62 -5.80 -20.11
CA SER A 832 16.88 -4.61 -19.31
C SER A 832 18.34 -4.15 -19.36
N GLU A 833 19.29 -5.07 -19.16
CA GLU A 833 20.74 -4.76 -19.24
C GLU A 833 21.11 -4.14 -20.60
N ARG A 834 20.63 -4.72 -21.70
CA ARG A 834 20.84 -4.16 -23.05
C ARG A 834 20.19 -2.79 -23.23
N LEU A 835 18.97 -2.63 -22.71
CA LEU A 835 18.20 -1.39 -22.86
C LEU A 835 18.85 -0.23 -22.09
N VAL A 836 19.20 -0.45 -20.82
CA VAL A 836 19.90 0.54 -19.97
C VAL A 836 21.21 0.95 -20.62
N LYS A 837 22.00 -0.02 -21.06
CA LYS A 837 23.28 0.26 -21.72
C LYS A 837 23.11 1.10 -22.98
N MET A 838 22.08 0.82 -23.78
CA MET A 838 21.79 1.59 -24.98
C MET A 838 21.37 3.05 -24.68
N TRP A 839 20.60 3.28 -23.62
CA TRP A 839 20.24 4.62 -23.14
C TRP A 839 21.46 5.40 -22.68
N VAL A 840 22.35 4.73 -21.92
CA VAL A 840 23.60 5.29 -21.42
C VAL A 840 24.59 5.60 -22.55
N ASP A 841 24.74 4.71 -23.53
CA ASP A 841 25.63 4.90 -24.68
C ASP A 841 25.18 6.11 -25.53
N PHE A 842 23.88 6.32 -25.68
CA PHE A 842 23.34 7.54 -26.29
C PHE A 842 23.66 8.78 -25.44
N ALA A 843 23.48 8.72 -24.12
CA ALA A 843 23.77 9.86 -23.24
C ALA A 843 25.26 10.25 -23.24
N ARG A 844 26.17 9.27 -23.35
CA ARG A 844 27.62 9.47 -23.44
C ARG A 844 28.05 10.11 -24.75
N SER A 845 27.52 9.60 -25.87
CA SER A 845 28.08 9.91 -27.20
C SER A 845 27.22 10.88 -28.02
N LEU A 846 25.96 11.10 -27.61
CA LEU A 846 24.91 11.77 -28.39
C LEU A 846 24.69 11.14 -29.76
N LYS A 847 25.18 9.91 -29.93
CA LYS A 847 25.13 9.10 -31.14
C LYS A 847 24.61 7.73 -30.78
N SER A 848 24.15 7.03 -31.80
CA SER A 848 23.75 5.65 -31.66
C SER A 848 24.98 4.73 -31.79
N SER A 849 25.56 4.40 -30.63
CA SER A 849 26.62 3.40 -30.37
C SER A 849 28.07 3.75 -30.70
N ASP A 850 28.98 3.36 -29.79
CA ASP A 850 30.16 2.58 -30.16
C ASP A 850 30.62 1.68 -28.99
N GLN A 851 30.98 0.44 -29.30
CA GLN A 851 31.70 -0.59 -28.51
C GLN A 851 30.95 -1.73 -27.78
N SER A 852 29.77 -1.57 -27.18
CA SER A 852 29.32 -2.59 -26.18
C SER A 852 28.47 -3.76 -26.69
N PHE A 853 27.50 -3.53 -27.59
CA PHE A 853 26.51 -4.60 -27.89
C PHE A 853 26.05 -4.76 -29.34
N ASN A 854 26.34 -3.83 -30.26
CA ASN A 854 26.34 -4.02 -31.72
C ASN A 854 26.35 -2.66 -32.43
N LYS A 855 27.07 -2.56 -33.55
CA LYS A 855 27.10 -1.40 -34.49
C LYS A 855 25.76 -1.15 -35.23
N GLN A 856 24.62 -1.43 -34.60
CA GLN A 856 23.35 -1.67 -35.31
C GLN A 856 22.33 -0.54 -35.21
N TRP A 857 22.34 0.29 -34.17
CA TRP A 857 21.35 1.37 -34.09
C TRP A 857 21.71 2.46 -35.10
N LYS A 858 21.10 2.43 -36.27
CA LYS A 858 21.34 3.42 -37.34
C LYS A 858 20.39 4.60 -37.17
N PRO A 859 20.76 5.81 -37.65
CA PRO A 859 19.82 6.91 -37.75
C PRO A 859 18.54 6.49 -38.46
N TYR A 860 17.41 7.00 -37.97
CA TYR A 860 16.11 6.73 -38.54
C TYR A 860 16.02 7.34 -39.95
N LEU A 861 15.69 6.50 -40.92
CA LEU A 861 15.44 6.87 -42.30
C LEU A 861 14.40 5.91 -42.89
N ASN A 862 13.38 6.44 -43.58
CA ASN A 862 12.37 5.65 -44.31
C ASN A 862 11.79 4.49 -43.50
N ASN A 863 11.18 4.76 -42.33
CA ASN A 863 10.55 3.73 -41.48
C ASN A 863 11.49 2.60 -41.00
N ASN A 864 12.80 2.85 -40.97
CA ASN A 864 13.78 1.91 -40.41
C ASN A 864 13.90 2.11 -38.89
N PHE A 865 13.30 1.21 -38.10
CA PHE A 865 13.31 1.26 -36.64
C PHE A 865 14.31 0.26 -36.08
N LEU A 866 14.89 0.58 -34.93
CA LEU A 866 15.50 -0.44 -34.09
C LEU A 866 14.39 -1.21 -33.35
N HIS A 867 14.11 -2.42 -33.79
CA HIS A 867 13.13 -3.28 -33.15
C HIS A 867 13.75 -3.96 -31.92
N LEU A 868 13.26 -3.60 -30.74
CA LEU A 868 13.68 -4.13 -29.45
C LEU A 868 12.83 -5.36 -29.10
N LYS A 869 13.29 -6.54 -29.55
CA LYS A 869 12.68 -7.84 -29.21
C LYS A 869 13.34 -8.41 -27.95
N THR A 870 12.70 -9.41 -27.34
CA THR A 870 13.19 -10.06 -26.10
C THR A 870 14.64 -10.52 -26.20
N TYR A 871 15.02 -11.20 -27.29
CA TYR A 871 16.34 -11.84 -27.43
C TYR A 871 17.32 -11.09 -28.33
N GLU A 872 16.84 -10.15 -29.14
CA GLU A 872 17.65 -9.45 -30.14
C GLU A 872 17.16 -8.02 -30.38
N PHE A 873 18.09 -7.10 -30.64
CA PHE A 873 17.79 -5.75 -31.13
C PHE A 873 18.23 -5.68 -32.58
N ILE A 874 17.30 -5.48 -33.50
CA ILE A 874 17.58 -5.54 -34.94
C ILE A 874 16.92 -4.39 -35.68
N MET A 875 17.58 -3.91 -36.74
CA MET A 875 16.99 -2.88 -37.61
C MET A 875 15.93 -3.53 -38.50
N GLU A 876 14.70 -3.02 -38.45
CA GLU A 876 13.57 -3.51 -39.23
C GLU A 876 12.79 -2.37 -39.89
N GLN A 877 12.25 -2.67 -41.08
CA GLN A 877 11.32 -1.80 -41.78
C GLN A 877 9.90 -2.02 -41.22
N ILE A 878 9.38 -1.02 -40.50
CA ILE A 878 8.05 -1.06 -39.90
C ILE A 878 7.24 0.09 -40.48
N SER A 879 6.47 -0.16 -41.55
CA SER A 879 5.71 0.90 -42.21
C SER A 879 4.53 1.37 -41.34
N LEU A 880 4.51 2.66 -41.08
CA LEU A 880 3.43 3.40 -40.42
C LEU A 880 2.83 4.46 -41.37
N ASP A 881 3.12 4.40 -42.68
CA ASP A 881 2.72 5.42 -43.66
C ASP A 881 1.20 5.52 -43.82
N TYR A 882 0.51 4.38 -43.71
CA TYR A 882 -0.95 4.32 -43.76
C TYR A 882 -1.63 5.16 -42.65
N LEU A 883 -0.93 5.39 -41.53
CA LEU A 883 -1.42 6.25 -40.45
C LEU A 883 -1.36 7.72 -40.83
N LEU A 884 -0.29 8.15 -41.49
CA LEU A 884 -0.18 9.54 -41.95
C LEU A 884 -1.27 9.87 -42.95
N GLU A 885 -1.53 8.98 -43.91
CA GLU A 885 -2.57 9.18 -44.91
C GLU A 885 -3.94 9.36 -44.27
N PHE A 886 -4.34 8.41 -43.40
CA PHE A 886 -5.64 8.46 -42.75
C PHE A 886 -5.78 9.67 -41.82
N TRP A 887 -4.87 9.84 -40.86
CA TRP A 887 -5.02 10.85 -39.82
C TRP A 887 -4.74 12.27 -40.32
N SER A 888 -3.85 12.47 -41.30
CA SER A 888 -3.67 13.79 -41.90
C SER A 888 -4.92 14.23 -42.66
N LYS A 889 -5.59 13.31 -43.36
CA LYS A 889 -6.90 13.58 -43.99
C LYS A 889 -7.99 13.82 -42.94
N ALA A 890 -8.01 13.03 -41.87
CA ALA A 890 -9.00 13.18 -40.80
C ALA A 890 -8.89 14.56 -40.14
N TYR A 891 -7.68 14.97 -39.76
CA TYR A 891 -7.44 16.28 -39.13
C TYR A 891 -7.51 17.46 -40.09
N SER A 892 -7.34 17.27 -41.41
CA SER A 892 -7.51 18.37 -42.37
C SER A 892 -8.96 18.84 -42.44
N LEU A 893 -9.94 17.95 -42.18
CA LEU A 893 -11.37 18.32 -42.17
C LEU A 893 -11.67 19.44 -41.18
N ILE A 894 -11.10 19.36 -39.98
CA ILE A 894 -11.36 20.35 -38.93
C ILE A 894 -10.42 21.56 -39.01
N LYS A 895 -9.25 21.43 -39.64
CA LYS A 895 -8.30 22.55 -39.84
C LYS A 895 -8.69 23.52 -40.94
N HIS A 896 -9.41 23.06 -41.97
CA HIS A 896 -9.81 23.93 -43.09
C HIS A 896 -10.82 24.99 -42.66
N VAL A 897 -11.55 24.77 -41.57
CA VAL A 897 -12.57 25.70 -41.06
C VAL A 897 -11.97 26.76 -40.14
N GLU A 898 -10.99 26.39 -39.29
CA GLU A 898 -10.32 27.36 -38.40
C GLU A 898 -9.58 28.48 -39.15
N LYS A 899 -9.22 28.28 -40.43
CA LYS A 899 -8.61 29.32 -41.28
C LYS A 899 -9.59 30.31 -41.88
N ASP A 900 -10.87 29.97 -41.96
CA ASP A 900 -11.90 30.82 -42.57
C ASP A 900 -12.72 31.60 -41.50
N GLU A 901 -12.58 31.24 -40.21
CA GLU A 901 -13.23 31.94 -39.07
C GLU A 901 -12.25 32.77 -38.19
N LEU A 902 -10.94 32.74 -38.47
CA LEU A 902 -9.91 33.64 -37.91
C LEU A 902 -9.56 34.74 -38.92
#